data_AF-A0AAD6Z6F1-F1
#
_entry.id   AF-A0AAD6Z6F1-F1
#
_cell.length_a   1.000
_cell.length_b   1.000
_cell.length_c   1.000
_cell.angle_alpha   90.00
_cell.angle_beta   90.00
_cell.angle_gamma   90.00
#
_symmetry.space_group_name_H-M   'P 1'
#
loop_
_entity.id
_entity.type
_entity.pdbx_description
1 polymer ?
#
loop_
_entity_poly.entity_id
_entity_poly.type
_entity_poly.pdbx_seq_one_letter_code
_entity_poly.pdbx_strand_id
1 'polypeptide(L)'
;MEYNLLRNKPSVPPTILGPFDGRVGAIFQANGETYYITTKCDYIPAPPLSTQVYVHSDMRFGVDDPTLWPQSFSNKYFHLAAMPKRELRPDLDFLWWEPTRHDFVFGQATTRGLGRIRFRELQSLIDYAEKLRERYRAFVASKNKKDAVPDYFGELVQTIILTIERLHDLPTTYERMKFALASLQTKCLELEALLDFTTIYQPILTNPDAPDSTRVAPCIGTFTTIPEVAQKLDRAGLPFWLLRPYHTFDRDIILEVVDILQPPPALTEECPPDHQVVYSGSNIDEKIAAMFKASRTVGWYRDPFDLHPPPSQPLAAGPNYVPSQSTPSVEDTVHSRSPGASPISGGVHPSPYDRPATDTEKGRGQARQLGHTARGQADGRGRGHRTPLHSRYSPYDRRQVSRRARRKGKSGHGQSQTLRDKFKRFVAEEMPPYIEVWADALEIVDQSSTLSVTQQDKHYVYPEPALLAAPVLATHRNMFLHHWRLMKEAMTFHISEGGSLLSLQEWRDIFDGRIDRDEAHRNQQTARSQRLEDIVGPSLRAVGIDDLHDFPPPKDSIPSYDTHQFKQIIWDIAEVNFRFEFLALDHRATGRHRPSLVKMCFSGGMILSIPIEMSKQGLASPDIVERHRYYTRMANVMSSWRVQTRCPTAIAHMEARNAEARQWSEEEMLDLEWAVARYYTQSFFELFGRAAVLPMRLEHDFVDIPAVKNITEK
;
A
#
# COMPACT_ATOMS: atom_id res chain seq x y z
N MET A 1 39.61 -36.64 12.07
CA MET A 1 38.99 -37.84 12.66
C MET A 1 38.02 -38.39 11.63
N GLU A 2 37.76 -39.69 11.62
CA GLU A 2 36.69 -40.27 10.81
C GLU A 2 35.37 -40.19 11.59
N TYR A 3 34.36 -39.55 11.00
CA TYR A 3 33.08 -39.28 11.65
C TYR A 3 32.15 -40.49 11.43
N ASN A 4 31.96 -41.31 12.45
CA ASN A 4 31.14 -42.53 12.36
C ASN A 4 29.83 -42.40 13.15
N LEU A 5 28.73 -42.13 12.44
CA LEU A 5 27.37 -42.05 13.01
C LEU A 5 26.73 -43.44 13.26
N LEU A 6 27.23 -44.50 12.62
CA LEU A 6 26.68 -45.86 12.76
C LEU A 6 27.27 -46.63 13.95
N ARG A 7 28.23 -46.06 14.70
CA ARG A 7 28.92 -46.72 15.82
C ARG A 7 27.98 -47.24 16.92
N ASN A 8 26.80 -46.64 17.05
CA ASN A 8 25.76 -46.98 18.03
C ASN A 8 24.64 -47.88 17.46
N LYS A 9 24.69 -48.22 16.15
CA LYS A 9 23.62 -48.97 15.47
C LYS A 9 23.53 -50.40 16.03
N PRO A 10 22.40 -50.82 16.60
CA PRO A 10 22.23 -52.18 17.08
C PRO A 10 22.13 -53.18 15.91
N SER A 11 22.54 -54.43 16.15
CA SER A 11 22.47 -55.52 15.16
C SER A 11 21.04 -55.90 14.77
N VAL A 12 20.06 -55.59 15.62
CA VAL A 12 18.62 -55.64 15.33
C VAL A 12 18.06 -54.23 15.55
N PRO A 13 17.44 -53.58 14.54
CA PRO A 13 16.83 -52.27 14.71
C PRO A 13 15.76 -52.26 15.82
N PRO A 14 15.68 -51.18 16.64
CA PRO A 14 14.69 -51.09 17.70
C PRO A 14 13.30 -50.82 17.11
N THR A 15 12.27 -51.42 17.71
CA THR A 15 10.86 -51.27 17.28
C THR A 15 10.35 -49.83 17.40
N ILE A 16 10.92 -49.05 18.32
CA ILE A 16 10.62 -47.64 18.55
C ILE A 16 11.95 -46.89 18.69
N LEU A 17 12.10 -45.79 17.95
CA LEU A 17 13.19 -44.83 18.09
C LEU A 17 12.74 -43.69 19.02
N GLY A 18 13.63 -43.19 19.86
CA GLY A 18 13.38 -42.02 20.72
C GLY A 18 13.42 -40.69 19.94
N PRO A 19 13.05 -39.56 20.58
CA PRO A 19 13.04 -38.22 19.97
C PRO A 19 14.42 -37.68 19.59
N PHE A 20 15.49 -38.35 20.03
CA PHE A 20 16.89 -38.00 19.73
C PHE A 20 17.58 -39.00 18.81
N ASP A 21 16.91 -40.10 18.46
CA ASP A 21 17.42 -41.13 17.56
C ASP A 21 17.05 -40.81 16.10
N GLY A 22 17.83 -41.33 15.16
CA GLY A 22 17.60 -41.20 13.72
C GLY A 22 17.20 -42.52 13.07
N ARG A 23 16.15 -42.51 12.24
CA ARG A 23 16.01 -43.49 11.16
C ARG A 23 17.17 -43.28 10.19
N VAL A 24 17.34 -42.03 9.75
CA VAL A 24 18.50 -41.57 8.99
C VAL A 24 19.27 -40.51 9.79
N GLY A 25 20.56 -40.39 9.50
CA GLY A 25 21.42 -39.34 10.01
C GLY A 25 22.39 -38.82 8.94
N ALA A 26 22.85 -37.58 9.09
CA ALA A 26 23.82 -36.97 8.19
C ALA A 26 24.84 -36.14 8.96
N ILE A 27 26.01 -35.92 8.35
CA ILE A 27 27.05 -35.02 8.87
C ILE A 27 26.96 -33.70 8.11
N PHE A 28 27.04 -32.60 8.83
CA PHE A 28 26.92 -31.24 8.28
C PHE A 28 28.07 -30.38 8.81
N GLN A 29 28.55 -29.42 8.01
CA GLN A 29 29.54 -28.43 8.47
C GLN A 29 28.98 -27.02 8.30
N ALA A 30 29.05 -26.24 9.38
CA ALA A 30 28.55 -24.88 9.44
C ALA A 30 29.44 -24.05 10.37
N ASN A 31 29.75 -22.81 10.00
CA ASN A 31 30.50 -21.85 10.83
C ASN A 31 31.85 -22.37 11.38
N GLY A 32 32.50 -23.31 10.67
CA GLY A 32 33.76 -23.95 11.08
C GLY A 32 33.61 -25.13 12.04
N GLU A 33 32.39 -25.50 12.43
CA GLU A 33 32.07 -26.60 13.32
C GLU A 33 31.38 -27.76 12.57
N THR A 34 31.55 -28.99 13.06
CA THR A 34 30.88 -30.17 12.49
C THR A 34 29.67 -30.57 13.35
N TYR A 35 28.53 -30.68 12.71
CA TYR A 35 27.25 -31.10 13.27
C TYR A 35 26.87 -32.49 12.78
N TYR A 36 26.03 -33.18 13.54
CA TYR A 36 25.23 -34.30 13.06
C TYR A 36 23.75 -33.94 13.12
N ILE A 37 22.99 -34.48 12.17
CA ILE A 37 21.55 -34.28 12.05
C ILE A 37 20.87 -35.63 12.24
N THR A 38 19.83 -35.69 13.08
CA THR A 38 19.01 -36.89 13.31
C THR A 38 17.54 -36.61 13.03
N THR A 39 16.85 -37.56 12.37
CA THR A 39 15.41 -37.48 12.09
C THR A 39 14.76 -38.87 11.99
N LYS A 40 13.45 -38.94 12.23
CA LYS A 40 12.63 -40.14 11.95
C LYS A 40 12.08 -40.19 10.51
N CYS A 41 12.31 -39.13 9.72
CA CYS A 41 12.11 -39.14 8.28
C CYS A 41 13.09 -40.11 7.59
N ASP A 42 12.89 -40.31 6.29
CA ASP A 42 13.74 -41.07 5.36
C ASP A 42 14.73 -40.19 4.57
N TYR A 43 14.71 -38.87 4.77
CA TYR A 43 15.60 -37.90 4.12
C TYR A 43 16.02 -36.77 5.07
N ILE A 44 17.14 -36.11 4.75
CA ILE A 44 17.63 -34.92 5.45
C ILE A 44 17.85 -33.81 4.40
N PRO A 45 17.02 -32.75 4.37
CA PRO A 45 17.25 -31.59 3.51
C PRO A 45 18.43 -30.75 4.01
N ALA A 46 19.02 -29.97 3.10
CA ALA A 46 20.01 -28.95 3.46
C ALA A 46 19.39 -27.87 4.37
N PRO A 47 19.99 -27.54 5.54
CA PRO A 47 19.51 -26.46 6.39
C PRO A 47 19.61 -25.09 5.69
N PRO A 48 18.57 -24.23 5.75
CA PRO A 48 18.57 -22.92 5.11
C PRO A 48 19.44 -21.91 5.89
N LEU A 49 20.76 -21.98 5.69
CA LEU A 49 21.74 -21.11 6.35
C LEU A 49 21.84 -19.69 5.77
N SER A 50 21.06 -19.33 4.75
CA SER A 50 21.17 -18.01 4.12
C SER A 50 20.90 -16.88 5.12
N THR A 51 21.82 -15.91 5.18
CA THR A 51 21.64 -14.66 5.91
C THR A 51 21.00 -13.56 5.07
N GLN A 52 20.68 -13.82 3.79
CA GLN A 52 20.10 -12.84 2.87
C GLN A 52 18.89 -13.44 2.13
N VAL A 53 17.80 -12.70 2.07
CA VAL A 53 16.55 -13.12 1.40
C VAL A 53 16.30 -12.25 0.18
N TYR A 54 15.92 -12.88 -0.92
CA TYR A 54 15.60 -12.24 -2.20
C TYR A 54 14.24 -12.73 -2.71
N VAL A 55 13.64 -12.01 -3.67
CA VAL A 55 12.52 -12.52 -4.47
C VAL A 55 13.10 -13.15 -5.74
N HIS A 56 12.78 -14.42 -5.99
CA HIS A 56 13.21 -15.16 -7.18
C HIS A 56 12.25 -14.94 -8.36
N SER A 57 12.63 -15.44 -9.55
CA SER A 57 11.86 -15.33 -10.79
C SER A 57 10.46 -15.97 -10.72
N ASP A 58 10.26 -16.98 -9.86
CA ASP A 58 8.97 -17.61 -9.57
C ASP A 58 8.05 -16.75 -8.69
N MET A 59 8.57 -15.60 -8.21
CA MET A 59 7.95 -14.64 -7.30
C MET A 59 7.83 -15.11 -5.84
N ARG A 60 8.67 -16.06 -5.42
CA ARG A 60 8.80 -16.57 -4.03
C ARG A 60 10.21 -16.35 -3.47
N PHE A 61 10.52 -16.96 -2.32
CA PHE A 61 11.79 -16.76 -1.58
C PHE A 61 12.76 -17.96 -1.65
N GLY A 62 12.64 -18.83 -2.67
CA GLY A 62 13.54 -19.97 -2.87
C GLY A 62 13.62 -20.91 -1.65
N VAL A 63 14.84 -21.26 -1.21
CA VAL A 63 15.08 -22.08 -0.01
C VAL A 63 14.65 -21.45 1.32
N ASP A 64 14.34 -20.15 1.34
CA ASP A 64 13.86 -19.44 2.53
C ASP A 64 12.31 -19.41 2.60
N ASP A 65 11.61 -19.84 1.55
CA ASP A 65 10.15 -19.90 1.54
C ASP A 65 9.63 -21.11 2.36
N PRO A 66 8.85 -20.90 3.45
CA PRO A 66 8.33 -21.99 4.27
C PRO A 66 7.30 -22.89 3.57
N THR A 67 6.83 -22.53 2.36
CA THR A 67 5.95 -23.35 1.52
C THR A 67 6.68 -24.23 0.51
N LEU A 68 8.01 -24.07 0.40
CA LEU A 68 8.88 -24.80 -0.53
C LEU A 68 9.98 -25.60 0.17
N TRP A 69 10.54 -25.07 1.27
CA TRP A 69 11.65 -25.70 1.99
C TRP A 69 11.50 -25.62 3.53
N PRO A 70 11.92 -26.63 4.31
CA PRO A 70 11.76 -26.60 5.76
C PRO A 70 12.62 -25.52 6.42
N GLN A 71 12.03 -24.73 7.31
CA GLN A 71 12.71 -23.61 7.95
C GLN A 71 13.25 -23.94 9.35
N SER A 72 14.20 -23.14 9.82
CA SER A 72 14.66 -23.17 11.21
C SER A 72 13.55 -22.82 12.19
N PHE A 73 13.55 -23.48 13.35
CA PHE A 73 12.50 -23.36 14.36
C PHE A 73 12.35 -21.91 14.87
N SER A 74 11.12 -21.41 14.80
CA SER A 74 10.70 -20.14 15.41
C SER A 74 9.64 -20.42 16.48
N ASN A 75 9.85 -19.89 17.69
CA ASN A 75 8.84 -19.93 18.74
C ASN A 75 7.63 -19.01 18.44
N LYS A 76 7.83 -17.98 17.62
CA LYS A 76 6.79 -17.02 17.19
C LYS A 76 5.97 -17.53 16.00
N TYR A 77 6.60 -18.30 15.12
CA TYR A 77 6.02 -18.83 13.89
C TYR A 77 6.02 -20.37 13.86
N PHE A 78 5.70 -21.00 14.99
CA PHE A 78 5.72 -22.46 15.18
C PHE A 78 4.89 -23.19 14.10
N HIS A 79 3.76 -22.60 13.67
CA HIS A 79 2.84 -23.18 12.67
C HIS A 79 3.49 -23.48 11.32
N LEU A 80 4.64 -22.89 10.99
CA LEU A 80 5.35 -23.19 9.74
C LEU A 80 5.89 -24.63 9.69
N ALA A 81 6.13 -25.27 10.86
CA ALA A 81 6.43 -26.70 10.91
C ALA A 81 5.24 -27.58 10.43
N ALA A 82 4.02 -27.05 10.47
CA ALA A 82 2.79 -27.68 10.00
C ALA A 82 2.41 -27.28 8.55
N MET A 83 3.28 -26.56 7.82
CA MET A 83 2.98 -26.14 6.45
C MET A 83 2.74 -27.35 5.53
N PRO A 84 1.66 -27.39 4.73
CA PRO A 84 1.39 -28.49 3.79
C PRO A 84 2.59 -28.80 2.88
N LYS A 85 3.00 -30.07 2.79
CA LYS A 85 4.03 -30.51 1.85
C LYS A 85 3.37 -30.93 0.53
N ARG A 86 3.76 -30.29 -0.59
CA ARG A 86 3.15 -30.44 -1.92
C ARG A 86 2.94 -31.89 -2.34
N GLU A 87 4.00 -32.70 -2.27
CA GLU A 87 3.98 -34.11 -2.74
C GLU A 87 3.06 -35.01 -1.90
N LEU A 88 2.66 -34.54 -0.70
CA LEU A 88 1.79 -35.26 0.24
C LEU A 88 0.38 -34.65 0.30
N ARG A 89 0.11 -33.56 -0.43
CA ARG A 89 -1.18 -32.86 -0.52
C ARG A 89 -1.56 -32.59 -2.00
N PRO A 90 -1.74 -33.63 -2.83
CA PRO A 90 -2.18 -33.47 -4.22
C PRO A 90 -3.59 -32.85 -4.35
N ASP A 91 -4.38 -32.84 -3.28
CA ASP A 91 -5.64 -32.10 -3.17
C ASP A 91 -5.46 -30.58 -3.17
N LEU A 92 -4.23 -30.10 -2.97
CA LEU A 92 -3.85 -28.68 -2.91
C LEU A 92 -2.88 -28.24 -4.03
N ASP A 93 -2.59 -29.07 -5.04
CA ASP A 93 -1.50 -28.80 -6.01
C ASP A 93 -1.62 -27.45 -6.74
N PHE A 94 -2.85 -26.94 -6.92
CA PHE A 94 -3.14 -25.60 -7.46
C PHE A 94 -2.57 -24.43 -6.63
N LEU A 95 -2.16 -24.66 -5.38
CA LEU A 95 -1.44 -23.69 -4.54
C LEU A 95 0.07 -23.58 -4.88
N TRP A 96 0.56 -24.43 -5.79
CA TRP A 96 1.90 -24.35 -6.38
C TRP A 96 1.84 -24.34 -7.92
N TRP A 97 0.71 -23.92 -8.49
CA TRP A 97 0.58 -23.62 -9.92
C TRP A 97 1.22 -22.26 -10.25
N GLU A 98 2.00 -22.21 -11.34
CA GLU A 98 2.63 -21.00 -11.87
C GLU A 98 1.85 -20.51 -13.11
N PRO A 99 1.45 -19.24 -13.20
CA PRO A 99 0.65 -18.72 -14.30
C PRO A 99 1.52 -18.45 -15.53
N THR A 100 1.05 -18.81 -16.72
CA THR A 100 1.72 -18.49 -17.99
C THR A 100 1.20 -17.18 -18.59
N ARG A 101 1.88 -16.61 -19.59
CA ARG A 101 1.35 -15.45 -20.33
C ARG A 101 0.04 -15.74 -21.09
N HIS A 102 -0.37 -17.00 -21.25
CA HIS A 102 -1.69 -17.35 -21.77
C HIS A 102 -2.81 -17.22 -20.73
N ASP A 103 -2.48 -17.26 -19.44
CA ASP A 103 -3.42 -17.12 -18.33
C ASP A 103 -3.73 -15.65 -17.99
N PHE A 104 -3.10 -14.72 -18.70
CA PHE A 104 -3.22 -13.28 -18.53
C PHE A 104 -4.01 -12.67 -19.69
N VAL A 105 -5.16 -12.07 -19.37
CA VAL A 105 -6.06 -11.43 -20.34
C VAL A 105 -5.81 -9.93 -20.31
N PHE A 106 -5.37 -9.37 -21.44
CA PHE A 106 -5.19 -7.92 -21.58
C PHE A 106 -6.52 -7.15 -21.46
N GLY A 107 -6.44 -5.84 -21.19
CA GLY A 107 -7.60 -4.95 -21.14
C GLY A 107 -8.44 -4.97 -22.43
N GLN A 108 -9.74 -4.68 -22.33
CA GLN A 108 -10.60 -4.54 -23.51
C GLN A 108 -10.33 -3.23 -24.29
N ALA A 109 -9.70 -2.24 -23.68
CA ALA A 109 -9.19 -1.08 -24.39
C ALA A 109 -7.73 -1.34 -24.77
N THR A 110 -7.44 -1.20 -26.08
CA THR A 110 -6.20 -0.67 -26.69
C THR A 110 -4.79 -1.13 -26.26
N THR A 111 -4.56 -1.84 -25.15
CA THR A 111 -3.28 -1.78 -24.43
C THR A 111 -2.50 -3.11 -24.40
N ARG A 112 -1.19 -3.04 -24.73
CA ARG A 112 -0.25 -4.17 -24.70
C ARG A 112 0.66 -4.10 -23.48
N GLY A 113 0.17 -4.60 -22.34
CA GLY A 113 1.01 -4.85 -21.15
C GLY A 113 0.23 -5.02 -19.85
N LEU A 114 -0.98 -4.44 -19.78
CA LEU A 114 -1.87 -4.52 -18.64
C LEU A 114 -2.98 -5.54 -18.85
N GLY A 115 -3.33 -6.25 -17.78
CA GLY A 115 -4.32 -7.31 -17.84
C GLY A 115 -4.68 -7.87 -16.47
N ARG A 116 -5.52 -8.89 -16.48
CA ARG A 116 -6.00 -9.63 -15.31
C ARG A 116 -5.70 -11.11 -15.50
N ILE A 117 -5.62 -11.87 -14.41
CA ILE A 117 -5.67 -13.33 -14.50
C ILE A 117 -7.01 -13.77 -15.09
N ARG A 118 -7.01 -14.79 -15.97
CA ARG A 118 -8.22 -15.45 -16.45
C ARG A 118 -9.08 -15.89 -15.25
N PHE A 119 -10.29 -15.37 -15.13
CA PHE A 119 -11.21 -15.63 -14.01
C PHE A 119 -11.29 -17.11 -13.61
N ARG A 120 -11.40 -18.00 -14.60
CA ARG A 120 -11.51 -19.46 -14.41
C ARG A 120 -10.31 -20.09 -13.68
N GLU A 121 -9.10 -19.54 -13.85
CA GLU A 121 -7.88 -20.06 -13.19
C GLU A 121 -7.77 -19.53 -11.74
N LEU A 122 -8.42 -18.39 -11.45
CA LEU A 122 -8.54 -17.84 -10.10
C LEU A 122 -9.64 -18.57 -9.29
N GLN A 123 -10.64 -19.16 -9.94
CA GLN A 123 -11.81 -19.76 -9.29
C GLN A 123 -11.45 -20.78 -8.19
N SER A 124 -10.53 -21.71 -8.45
CA SER A 124 -10.12 -22.70 -7.43
C SER A 124 -9.47 -22.08 -6.20
N LEU A 125 -8.82 -20.93 -6.34
CA LEU A 125 -8.27 -20.16 -5.23
C LEU A 125 -9.36 -19.39 -4.46
N ILE A 126 -10.41 -18.93 -5.14
CA ILE A 126 -11.61 -18.33 -4.52
C ILE A 126 -12.33 -19.38 -3.66
N ASP A 127 -12.64 -20.54 -4.24
CA ASP A 127 -13.37 -21.62 -3.57
C ASP A 127 -12.59 -22.13 -2.34
N TYR A 128 -11.27 -22.25 -2.45
CA TYR A 128 -10.41 -22.66 -1.35
C TYR A 128 -10.24 -21.57 -0.27
N ALA A 129 -10.15 -20.30 -0.65
CA ALA A 129 -10.13 -19.20 0.31
C ALA A 129 -11.44 -19.09 1.09
N GLU A 130 -12.59 -19.35 0.47
CA GLU A 130 -13.88 -19.45 1.15
C GLU A 130 -13.94 -20.65 2.11
N LYS A 131 -13.45 -21.83 1.69
CA LYS A 131 -13.28 -22.99 2.58
C LYS A 131 -12.44 -22.65 3.81
N LEU A 132 -11.29 -21.99 3.63
CA LEU A 132 -10.43 -21.53 4.73
C LEU A 132 -11.11 -20.48 5.62
N ARG A 133 -11.86 -19.54 5.03
CA ARG A 133 -12.63 -18.52 5.76
C ARG A 133 -13.70 -19.14 6.65
N GLU A 134 -14.36 -20.21 6.20
CA GLU A 134 -15.34 -20.93 7.00
C GLU A 134 -14.70 -21.83 8.06
N ARG A 135 -13.57 -22.50 7.76
CA ARG A 135 -12.74 -23.18 8.79
C ARG A 135 -12.36 -22.20 9.91
N TYR A 136 -11.95 -20.98 9.56
CA TYR A 136 -11.62 -19.93 10.52
C TYR A 136 -12.83 -19.46 11.34
N ARG A 137 -14.00 -19.23 10.73
CA ARG A 137 -15.23 -18.87 11.46
C ARG A 137 -15.62 -19.95 12.46
N ALA A 138 -15.62 -21.22 12.05
CA ALA A 138 -15.90 -22.35 12.93
C ALA A 138 -14.89 -22.44 14.09
N PHE A 139 -13.60 -22.22 13.81
CA PHE A 139 -12.55 -22.15 14.82
C PHE A 139 -12.81 -21.03 15.84
N VAL A 140 -13.08 -19.80 15.39
CA VAL A 140 -13.39 -18.67 16.29
C VAL A 140 -14.65 -18.94 17.12
N ALA A 141 -15.70 -19.51 16.51
CA ALA A 141 -16.94 -19.88 17.20
C ALA A 141 -16.76 -20.99 18.25
N SER A 142 -15.71 -21.82 18.13
CA SER A 142 -15.37 -22.87 19.11
C SER A 142 -14.64 -22.36 20.36
N LYS A 143 -14.17 -21.11 20.37
CA LYS A 143 -13.41 -20.52 21.48
C LYS A 143 -14.32 -19.84 22.50
N ASN A 144 -13.94 -19.90 23.78
CA ASN A 144 -14.67 -19.15 24.80
C ASN A 144 -14.41 -17.64 24.63
N LYS A 145 -15.32 -16.79 25.12
CA LYS A 145 -15.16 -15.31 25.10
C LYS A 145 -13.95 -14.77 25.90
N LYS A 146 -13.17 -15.65 26.55
CA LYS A 146 -11.91 -15.33 27.24
C LYS A 146 -10.66 -15.77 26.46
N ASP A 147 -10.82 -16.68 25.50
CA ASP A 147 -9.73 -17.27 24.72
C ASP A 147 -9.50 -16.42 23.48
N ALA A 148 -8.81 -15.28 23.66
CA ALA A 148 -8.56 -14.34 22.56
C ALA A 148 -7.79 -15.01 21.42
N VAL A 149 -8.39 -15.04 20.22
CA VAL A 149 -7.70 -15.44 18.99
C VAL A 149 -6.76 -14.30 18.58
N PRO A 150 -5.46 -14.57 18.29
CA PRO A 150 -4.52 -13.51 17.92
C PRO A 150 -4.95 -12.76 16.66
N ASP A 151 -4.87 -11.43 16.68
CA ASP A 151 -5.31 -10.54 15.58
C ASP A 151 -4.77 -10.96 14.20
N TYR A 152 -3.55 -11.51 14.19
CA TYR A 152 -2.85 -12.07 13.03
C TYR A 152 -3.69 -13.06 12.18
N PHE A 153 -4.54 -13.88 12.82
CA PHE A 153 -5.46 -14.78 12.11
C PHE A 153 -6.46 -13.97 11.26
N GLY A 154 -7.08 -12.96 11.86
CA GLY A 154 -8.04 -12.08 11.20
C GLY A 154 -7.40 -11.25 10.09
N GLU A 155 -6.19 -10.73 10.33
CA GLU A 155 -5.39 -10.06 9.30
C GLU A 155 -5.09 -10.97 8.10
N LEU A 156 -4.69 -12.22 8.35
CA LEU A 156 -4.34 -13.18 7.30
C LEU A 156 -5.55 -13.51 6.41
N VAL A 157 -6.68 -13.85 7.04
CA VAL A 157 -7.98 -14.08 6.35
C VAL A 157 -8.42 -12.85 5.56
N GLN A 158 -8.36 -11.66 6.15
CA GLN A 158 -8.74 -10.42 5.46
C GLN A 158 -7.79 -10.11 4.29
N THR A 159 -6.50 -10.39 4.44
CA THR A 159 -5.49 -10.17 3.39
C THR A 159 -5.68 -11.13 2.22
N ILE A 160 -6.06 -12.38 2.45
CA ILE A 160 -6.42 -13.35 1.39
C ILE A 160 -7.58 -12.80 0.55
N ILE A 161 -8.70 -12.42 1.19
CA ILE A 161 -9.89 -11.89 0.52
C ILE A 161 -9.55 -10.65 -0.31
N LEU A 162 -8.87 -9.66 0.29
CA LEU A 162 -8.44 -8.45 -0.41
C LEU A 162 -7.48 -8.74 -1.57
N THR A 163 -6.68 -9.80 -1.51
CA THR A 163 -5.75 -10.17 -2.60
C THR A 163 -6.49 -10.82 -3.76
N ILE A 164 -7.55 -11.58 -3.48
CA ILE A 164 -8.49 -12.10 -4.49
C ILE A 164 -9.24 -10.97 -5.20
N GLU A 165 -9.87 -10.05 -4.44
CA GLU A 165 -10.53 -8.85 -5.01
C GLU A 165 -9.59 -8.10 -5.97
N ARG A 166 -8.34 -7.92 -5.56
CA ARG A 166 -7.35 -7.15 -6.33
C ARG A 166 -6.84 -7.91 -7.57
N LEU A 167 -6.67 -9.23 -7.52
CA LEU A 167 -6.38 -10.07 -8.70
C LEU A 167 -7.54 -10.09 -9.71
N HIS A 168 -8.77 -9.97 -9.21
CA HIS A 168 -9.99 -9.98 -10.02
C HIS A 168 -10.27 -8.62 -10.69
N ASP A 169 -10.35 -7.55 -9.89
CA ASP A 169 -10.88 -6.27 -10.35
C ASP A 169 -9.86 -5.41 -11.10
N LEU A 170 -8.57 -5.55 -10.80
CA LEU A 170 -7.57 -4.53 -11.13
C LEU A 170 -6.64 -4.98 -12.26
N PRO A 171 -6.48 -4.19 -13.33
CA PRO A 171 -5.47 -4.45 -14.34
C PRO A 171 -4.09 -4.21 -13.71
N THR A 172 -3.18 -5.15 -13.93
CA THR A 172 -1.78 -5.10 -13.47
C THR A 172 -0.87 -5.59 -14.60
N THR A 173 0.46 -5.44 -14.47
CA THR A 173 1.39 -6.15 -15.35
C THR A 173 1.44 -7.64 -15.01
N TYR A 174 1.85 -8.47 -15.97
CA TYR A 174 1.96 -9.92 -15.77
C TYR A 174 2.85 -10.31 -14.58
N GLU A 175 3.98 -9.62 -14.36
CA GLU A 175 4.87 -9.89 -13.22
C GLU A 175 4.21 -9.53 -11.88
N ARG A 176 3.46 -8.42 -11.82
CA ARG A 176 2.68 -8.03 -10.62
C ARG A 176 1.53 -8.99 -10.34
N MET A 177 0.83 -9.46 -11.38
CA MET A 177 -0.18 -10.51 -11.27
C MET A 177 0.44 -11.80 -10.72
N LYS A 178 1.60 -12.22 -11.24
CA LYS A 178 2.35 -13.39 -10.76
C LYS A 178 2.76 -13.26 -9.29
N PHE A 179 3.34 -12.13 -8.89
CA PHE A 179 3.73 -11.86 -7.50
C PHE A 179 2.53 -11.80 -6.55
N ALA A 180 1.44 -11.14 -6.96
CA ALA A 180 0.18 -11.16 -6.21
C ALA A 180 -0.41 -12.57 -6.04
N LEU A 181 -0.32 -13.41 -7.06
CA LEU A 181 -0.81 -14.79 -7.05
C LEU A 181 0.05 -15.71 -6.15
N ALA A 182 1.37 -15.70 -6.31
CA ALA A 182 2.29 -16.45 -5.43
C ALA A 182 2.11 -16.02 -3.97
N SER A 183 1.92 -14.72 -3.74
CA SER A 183 1.65 -14.16 -2.43
C SER A 183 0.24 -14.50 -1.89
N LEU A 184 -0.76 -14.77 -2.75
CA LEU A 184 -2.06 -15.31 -2.34
C LEU A 184 -1.93 -16.77 -1.93
N GLN A 185 -1.33 -17.61 -2.78
CA GLN A 185 -1.09 -19.04 -2.55
C GLN A 185 -0.39 -19.27 -1.21
N THR A 186 0.69 -18.52 -0.95
CA THR A 186 1.48 -18.59 0.28
C THR A 186 0.64 -18.30 1.53
N LYS A 187 -0.28 -17.32 1.48
CA LYS A 187 -1.17 -16.99 2.61
C LYS A 187 -2.25 -18.05 2.82
N CYS A 188 -2.78 -18.64 1.76
CA CYS A 188 -3.71 -19.76 1.86
C CYS A 188 -3.06 -20.99 2.51
N LEU A 189 -1.82 -21.32 2.11
CA LEU A 189 -1.02 -22.38 2.74
C LEU A 189 -0.72 -22.06 4.21
N GLU A 190 -0.30 -20.83 4.53
CA GLU A 190 -0.05 -20.40 5.92
C GLU A 190 -1.32 -20.52 6.78
N LEU A 191 -2.49 -20.17 6.24
CA LEU A 191 -3.76 -20.24 6.98
C LEU A 191 -4.22 -21.69 7.22
N GLU A 192 -4.06 -22.59 6.25
CA GLU A 192 -4.26 -24.04 6.49
C GLU A 192 -3.32 -24.54 7.59
N ALA A 193 -2.03 -24.23 7.48
CA ALA A 193 -1.00 -24.63 8.45
C ALA A 193 -1.28 -24.12 9.87
N LEU A 194 -1.72 -22.86 9.99
CA LEU A 194 -2.03 -22.20 11.25
C LEU A 194 -3.32 -22.75 11.89
N LEU A 195 -4.34 -23.06 11.08
CA LEU A 195 -5.56 -23.74 11.54
C LEU A 195 -5.25 -25.17 12.01
N ASP A 196 -4.52 -25.95 11.22
CA ASP A 196 -4.11 -27.32 11.57
C ASP A 196 -3.20 -27.33 12.81
N PHE A 197 -2.27 -26.36 12.92
CA PHE A 197 -1.45 -26.19 14.11
C PHE A 197 -2.27 -25.96 15.38
N THR A 198 -3.16 -24.96 15.40
CA THR A 198 -3.91 -24.62 16.62
C THR A 198 -5.06 -25.59 16.92
N THR A 199 -5.50 -26.41 15.96
CA THR A 199 -6.59 -27.41 16.18
C THR A 199 -6.12 -28.85 16.36
N ILE A 200 -4.98 -29.25 15.79
CA ILE A 200 -4.48 -30.64 15.81
C ILE A 200 -3.22 -30.75 16.68
N TYR A 201 -2.16 -30.01 16.35
CA TYR A 201 -0.84 -30.20 16.96
C TYR A 201 -0.70 -29.50 18.32
N GLN A 202 -1.18 -28.27 18.45
CA GLN A 202 -1.09 -27.47 19.69
C GLN A 202 -1.74 -28.16 20.91
N PRO A 203 -2.93 -28.81 20.81
CA PRO A 203 -3.47 -29.59 21.92
C PRO A 203 -2.50 -30.67 22.43
N ILE A 204 -1.87 -31.44 21.54
CA ILE A 204 -0.89 -32.50 21.89
C ILE A 204 0.38 -31.89 22.52
N LEU A 205 0.82 -30.74 21.99
CA LEU A 205 1.99 -30.00 22.47
C LEU A 205 1.78 -29.38 23.88
N THR A 206 0.54 -29.06 24.25
CA THR A 206 0.21 -28.39 25.53
C THR A 206 -0.37 -29.29 26.61
N ASN A 207 -1.00 -30.42 26.27
CA ASN A 207 -1.63 -31.32 27.22
C ASN A 207 -0.69 -32.48 27.59
N PRO A 208 -0.25 -32.63 28.85
CA PRO A 208 0.54 -33.79 29.29
C PRO A 208 -0.16 -35.13 29.07
N ASP A 209 -1.50 -35.17 29.12
CA ASP A 209 -2.29 -36.41 29.04
C ASP A 209 -2.74 -36.78 27.61
N ALA A 210 -2.32 -36.03 26.58
CA ALA A 210 -2.62 -36.37 25.20
C ALA A 210 -1.89 -37.64 24.74
N PRO A 211 -2.51 -38.50 23.89
CA PRO A 211 -1.79 -39.59 23.25
C PRO A 211 -0.79 -39.05 22.23
N ASP A 212 0.41 -39.61 22.22
CA ASP A 212 1.46 -39.30 21.26
C ASP A 212 1.04 -39.72 19.83
N SER A 213 1.47 -38.98 18.81
CA SER A 213 1.13 -39.31 17.43
C SER A 213 1.78 -40.63 16.99
N THR A 214 0.97 -41.50 16.39
CA THR A 214 1.44 -42.77 15.80
C THR A 214 1.95 -42.62 14.37
N ARG A 215 1.93 -41.41 13.79
CA ARG A 215 2.32 -41.13 12.39
C ARG A 215 3.03 -39.80 12.25
N VAL A 216 3.97 -39.75 11.31
CA VAL A 216 4.55 -38.50 10.82
C VAL A 216 3.52 -37.76 9.97
N ALA A 217 3.35 -36.46 10.19
CA ALA A 217 2.38 -35.61 9.52
C ALA A 217 2.79 -35.25 8.08
N PRO A 218 1.83 -35.02 7.16
CA PRO A 218 2.08 -34.69 5.75
C PRO A 218 2.44 -33.21 5.53
N CYS A 219 3.34 -32.68 6.35
CA CYS A 219 3.77 -31.29 6.34
C CYS A 219 5.30 -31.16 6.13
N ILE A 220 5.78 -29.91 6.03
CA ILE A 220 7.17 -29.62 5.65
C ILE A 220 8.17 -29.84 6.79
N GLY A 221 7.73 -29.70 8.05
CA GLY A 221 8.58 -29.85 9.23
C GLY A 221 9.51 -28.67 9.51
N THR A 222 10.45 -28.85 10.43
CA THR A 222 11.38 -27.77 10.85
C THR A 222 12.73 -28.28 11.35
N PHE A 223 13.79 -27.49 11.13
CA PHE A 223 15.11 -27.70 11.72
C PHE A 223 15.19 -27.13 13.13
N THR A 224 15.71 -27.89 14.10
CA THR A 224 15.87 -27.43 15.50
C THR A 224 17.21 -27.83 16.08
N THR A 225 17.76 -27.01 16.97
CA THR A 225 18.90 -27.33 17.86
C THR A 225 18.46 -27.59 19.31
N ILE A 226 17.15 -27.45 19.59
CA ILE A 226 16.59 -27.43 20.95
C ILE A 226 15.97 -28.81 21.27
N PRO A 227 16.52 -29.58 22.22
CA PRO A 227 16.03 -30.94 22.54
C PRO A 227 14.56 -30.99 22.97
N GLU A 228 14.10 -30.02 23.77
CA GLU A 228 12.73 -29.92 24.25
C GLU A 228 11.73 -29.65 23.11
N VAL A 229 12.19 -29.04 22.03
CA VAL A 229 11.40 -28.83 20.81
C VAL A 229 11.37 -30.13 19.99
N ALA A 230 12.49 -30.84 19.86
CA ALA A 230 12.51 -32.15 19.20
C ALA A 230 11.56 -33.16 19.87
N GLN A 231 11.58 -33.27 21.21
CA GLN A 231 10.63 -34.10 21.97
C GLN A 231 9.17 -33.72 21.72
N LYS A 232 8.88 -32.42 21.66
CA LYS A 232 7.53 -31.90 21.39
C LYS A 232 7.06 -32.19 19.96
N LEU A 233 7.93 -32.00 18.96
CA LEU A 233 7.63 -32.27 17.55
C LEU A 233 7.42 -33.77 17.32
N ASP A 234 8.29 -34.62 17.88
CA ASP A 234 8.16 -36.09 17.85
C ASP A 234 6.80 -36.54 18.40
N ARG A 235 6.45 -36.05 19.60
CA ARG A 235 5.16 -36.32 20.25
C ARG A 235 3.96 -35.88 19.42
N ALA A 236 4.06 -34.73 18.76
CA ALA A 236 3.02 -34.22 17.86
C ALA A 236 2.99 -34.93 16.48
N GLY A 237 3.98 -35.76 16.17
CA GLY A 237 4.17 -36.36 14.85
C GLY A 237 4.63 -35.36 13.77
N LEU A 238 5.03 -34.15 14.15
CA LEU A 238 5.52 -33.15 13.20
C LEU A 238 6.93 -33.55 12.72
N PRO A 239 7.24 -33.53 11.41
CA PRO A 239 8.57 -33.81 10.90
C PRO A 239 9.59 -32.81 11.46
N PHE A 240 10.78 -33.28 11.83
CA PHE A 240 11.83 -32.41 12.30
C PHE A 240 13.22 -32.98 12.01
N TRP A 241 14.20 -32.10 12.04
CA TRP A 241 15.62 -32.42 11.92
C TRP A 241 16.37 -31.79 13.08
N LEU A 242 16.88 -32.62 13.99
CA LEU A 242 17.61 -32.17 15.17
C LEU A 242 19.10 -32.06 14.85
N LEU A 243 19.63 -30.83 14.76
CA LEU A 243 21.06 -30.56 14.58
C LEU A 243 21.75 -30.47 15.93
N ARG A 244 22.89 -31.15 16.09
CA ARG A 244 23.73 -31.13 17.29
C ARG A 244 25.22 -31.13 16.92
N PRO A 245 26.11 -30.47 17.67
CA PRO A 245 27.56 -30.56 17.43
C PRO A 245 28.05 -32.00 17.54
N TYR A 246 28.90 -32.47 16.63
CA TYR A 246 29.35 -33.88 16.60
C TYR A 246 30.02 -34.33 17.90
N HIS A 247 30.65 -33.41 18.65
CA HIS A 247 31.25 -33.71 19.94
C HIS A 247 30.24 -34.05 21.06
N THR A 248 28.93 -33.89 20.83
CA THR A 248 27.86 -34.32 21.76
C THR A 248 27.25 -35.68 21.41
N PHE A 249 27.63 -36.28 20.28
CA PHE A 249 27.19 -37.61 19.89
C PHE A 249 27.73 -38.65 20.89
N ASP A 250 26.85 -39.17 21.76
CA ASP A 250 27.15 -40.20 22.77
C ASP A 250 26.43 -41.52 22.44
N ARG A 251 25.13 -41.60 22.72
CA ARG A 251 24.33 -42.85 22.67
C ARG A 251 23.27 -42.91 21.58
N ASP A 252 23.07 -41.83 20.83
CA ASP A 252 21.98 -41.73 19.86
C ASP A 252 22.08 -42.84 18.81
N ILE A 253 20.97 -43.52 18.54
CA ILE A 253 20.89 -44.60 17.57
C ILE A 253 20.59 -44.00 16.21
N ILE A 254 21.44 -44.28 15.21
CA ILE A 254 21.23 -43.90 13.82
C ILE A 254 21.24 -45.19 12.99
N LEU A 255 20.13 -45.48 12.29
CA LEU A 255 19.99 -46.74 11.55
C LEU A 255 20.64 -46.69 10.16
N GLU A 256 20.72 -45.51 9.55
CA GLU A 256 21.27 -45.31 8.20
C GLU A 256 21.94 -43.93 8.11
N VAL A 257 23.01 -43.83 7.31
CA VAL A 257 23.62 -42.53 6.99
C VAL A 257 23.26 -42.19 5.56
N VAL A 258 22.74 -40.97 5.35
CA VAL A 258 22.29 -40.48 4.06
C VAL A 258 23.02 -39.19 3.70
N ASP A 259 23.18 -38.94 2.41
CA ASP A 259 23.61 -37.64 1.92
C ASP A 259 22.55 -36.56 2.20
N ILE A 260 23.00 -35.34 2.39
CA ILE A 260 22.09 -34.20 2.57
C ILE A 260 21.45 -33.88 1.22
N LEU A 261 20.13 -34.01 1.16
CA LEU A 261 19.31 -33.65 0.00
C LEU A 261 19.45 -32.14 -0.26
N GLN A 262 20.15 -31.82 -1.35
CA GLN A 262 20.29 -30.46 -1.80
C GLN A 262 18.95 -29.93 -2.34
N PRO A 263 18.67 -28.63 -2.19
CA PRO A 263 17.52 -28.00 -2.82
C PRO A 263 17.59 -28.13 -4.35
N PRO A 264 16.44 -28.24 -5.05
CA PRO A 264 16.41 -28.20 -6.51
C PRO A 264 17.00 -26.90 -7.07
N PRO A 265 17.53 -26.91 -8.32
CA PRO A 265 18.02 -25.70 -9.00
C PRO A 265 16.99 -24.55 -8.98
N ALA A 266 15.71 -24.84 -9.21
CA ALA A 266 14.63 -23.85 -9.17
C ALA A 266 14.45 -23.13 -7.80
N LEU A 267 15.00 -23.64 -6.71
CA LEU A 267 15.02 -22.96 -5.39
C LEU A 267 16.35 -22.24 -5.08
N THR A 268 17.37 -22.42 -5.93
CA THR A 268 18.74 -21.92 -5.74
C THR A 268 19.31 -21.14 -6.92
N GLU A 269 18.60 -21.04 -8.04
CA GLU A 269 18.92 -20.12 -9.14
C GLU A 269 18.87 -18.67 -8.63
N GLU A 270 20.06 -18.07 -8.50
CA GLU A 270 20.24 -16.67 -8.12
C GLU A 270 19.71 -15.75 -9.22
N CYS A 271 18.79 -14.85 -8.85
CA CYS A 271 18.23 -13.85 -9.76
C CYS A 271 19.28 -12.74 -10.06
N PRO A 272 19.21 -12.03 -11.21
CA PRO A 272 20.20 -11.00 -11.55
C PRO A 272 20.31 -9.86 -10.52
N PRO A 273 21.43 -9.10 -10.52
CA PRO A 273 21.82 -8.19 -9.42
C PRO A 273 20.85 -7.07 -9.04
N ASP A 274 19.82 -6.81 -9.84
CA ASP A 274 18.89 -5.69 -9.67
C ASP A 274 17.71 -5.98 -8.72
N HIS A 275 17.62 -7.20 -8.15
CA HIS A 275 16.52 -7.57 -7.24
C HIS A 275 16.73 -7.08 -5.79
N GLN A 276 15.64 -6.61 -5.19
CA GLN A 276 15.65 -6.02 -3.84
C GLN A 276 15.91 -7.09 -2.75
N VAL A 277 16.93 -6.85 -1.92
CA VAL A 277 17.15 -7.58 -0.66
C VAL A 277 15.95 -7.38 0.28
N VAL A 278 15.26 -8.46 0.62
CA VAL A 278 14.09 -8.48 1.50
C VAL A 278 14.51 -8.47 2.97
N TYR A 279 15.59 -9.19 3.30
CA TYR A 279 16.20 -9.22 4.63
C TYR A 279 17.70 -9.50 4.53
N SER A 280 18.47 -8.98 5.47
CA SER A 280 19.90 -9.29 5.64
C SER A 280 20.23 -9.35 7.12
N GLY A 281 20.53 -10.54 7.63
CA GLY A 281 20.77 -10.81 9.05
C GLY A 281 20.64 -12.29 9.42
N SER A 282 20.81 -12.62 10.70
CA SER A 282 20.77 -14.00 11.21
C SER A 282 19.61 -14.28 12.17
N ASN A 283 18.68 -13.34 12.38
CA ASN A 283 17.54 -13.53 13.27
C ASN A 283 16.37 -14.15 12.49
N ILE A 284 16.02 -15.41 12.80
CA ILE A 284 14.96 -16.15 12.12
C ILE A 284 13.57 -15.50 12.27
N ASP A 285 13.25 -14.91 13.42
CA ASP A 285 11.96 -14.25 13.68
C ASP A 285 11.83 -12.93 12.88
N GLU A 286 12.94 -12.24 12.66
CA GLU A 286 12.99 -11.06 11.78
C GLU A 286 12.97 -11.46 10.30
N LYS A 287 13.70 -12.51 9.91
CA LYS A 287 13.73 -13.06 8.55
C LYS A 287 12.33 -13.45 8.08
N ILE A 288 11.60 -14.23 8.89
CA ILE A 288 10.20 -14.61 8.63
C ILE A 288 9.29 -13.38 8.63
N ALA A 289 9.44 -12.47 9.61
CA ALA A 289 8.66 -11.24 9.65
C ALA A 289 8.90 -10.34 8.43
N ALA A 290 10.11 -10.32 7.86
CA ALA A 290 10.48 -9.56 6.68
C ALA A 290 9.91 -10.18 5.39
N MET A 291 9.94 -11.52 5.24
CA MET A 291 9.26 -12.21 4.13
C MET A 291 7.75 -12.01 4.17
N PHE A 292 7.13 -12.16 5.35
CA PHE A 292 5.71 -11.90 5.53
C PHE A 292 5.37 -10.42 5.35
N LYS A 293 6.26 -9.51 5.77
CA LYS A 293 6.12 -8.07 5.48
C LYS A 293 6.16 -7.85 3.97
N ALA A 294 7.17 -8.31 3.23
CA ALA A 294 7.23 -8.15 1.77
C ALA A 294 5.97 -8.70 1.08
N SER A 295 5.51 -9.88 1.51
CA SER A 295 4.26 -10.52 1.05
C SER A 295 2.97 -9.79 1.46
N ARG A 296 3.02 -8.80 2.35
CA ARG A 296 1.88 -7.99 2.81
C ARG A 296 1.96 -6.54 2.34
N THR A 297 3.17 -5.98 2.26
CA THR A 297 3.53 -4.68 1.69
C THR A 297 3.84 -4.79 0.20
N VAL A 298 3.24 -5.77 -0.48
CA VAL A 298 2.99 -5.70 -1.92
C VAL A 298 2.14 -4.45 -2.15
N GLY A 299 2.81 -3.36 -2.52
CA GLY A 299 2.19 -2.09 -2.90
C GLY A 299 1.48 -2.23 -4.23
N TRP A 300 0.32 -2.91 -4.24
CA TRP A 300 -0.68 -2.87 -5.31
C TRP A 300 -0.94 -1.44 -5.79
N TYR A 301 -0.90 -0.54 -4.81
CA TYR A 301 -0.80 0.90 -4.89
C TYR A 301 0.25 1.30 -3.85
N ARG A 302 1.16 2.19 -4.21
CA ARG A 302 1.78 3.05 -3.20
C ARG A 302 0.74 4.10 -2.79
N ASP A 303 0.87 4.71 -1.61
CA ASP A 303 0.23 6.00 -1.41
C ASP A 303 1.07 7.06 -2.15
N PRO A 304 0.56 7.70 -3.23
CA PRO A 304 1.30 8.71 -3.97
C PRO A 304 1.34 10.08 -3.26
N PHE A 305 0.73 10.18 -2.06
CA PHE A 305 0.91 11.28 -1.10
C PHE A 305 1.89 10.92 0.04
N ASP A 306 2.48 9.71 0.05
CA ASP A 306 3.58 9.36 0.97
C ASP A 306 4.83 10.20 0.64
N LEU A 307 5.21 11.06 1.57
CA LEU A 307 6.27 12.06 1.39
C LEU A 307 7.69 11.47 1.38
N HIS A 308 7.85 10.17 1.64
CA HIS A 308 9.14 9.51 1.47
C HIS A 308 9.47 9.39 -0.04
N PRO A 309 10.67 9.80 -0.51
CA PRO A 309 11.11 9.44 -1.86
C PRO A 309 11.19 7.90 -1.96
N PRO A 310 10.98 7.32 -3.16
CA PRO A 310 11.16 5.88 -3.31
C PRO A 310 12.61 5.50 -2.95
N PRO A 311 12.86 4.39 -2.24
CA PRO A 311 14.15 3.73 -2.36
C PRO A 311 14.33 3.41 -3.85
N SER A 312 15.49 3.74 -4.42
CA SER A 312 15.71 3.70 -5.87
C SER A 312 15.39 2.33 -6.46
N GLN A 313 14.21 2.21 -7.09
CA GLN A 313 13.84 1.06 -7.92
C GLN A 313 14.40 1.30 -9.32
N PRO A 314 15.40 0.54 -9.78
CA PRO A 314 15.82 0.59 -11.17
C PRO A 314 14.79 -0.18 -11.99
N LEU A 315 13.79 0.53 -12.54
CA LEU A 315 13.10 0.00 -13.70
C LEU A 315 14.14 -0.16 -14.81
N ALA A 316 14.22 -1.36 -15.39
CA ALA A 316 15.37 -1.80 -16.16
C ALA A 316 15.70 -0.83 -17.30
N ALA A 317 16.89 -0.22 -17.25
CA ALA A 317 17.48 0.41 -18.41
C ALA A 317 17.77 -0.68 -19.46
N GLY A 318 17.21 -0.54 -20.66
CA GLY A 318 17.38 -1.52 -21.72
C GLY A 318 18.86 -1.72 -22.08
N PRO A 319 19.29 -2.95 -22.43
CA PRO A 319 20.69 -3.23 -22.70
C PRO A 319 21.14 -2.61 -24.04
N ASN A 320 21.60 -1.36 -24.00
CA ASN A 320 22.67 -0.79 -24.84
C ASN A 320 22.83 0.74 -24.62
N TYR A 321 23.50 1.15 -23.54
CA TYR A 321 24.16 2.46 -23.51
C TYR A 321 25.48 2.40 -22.75
N VAL A 322 26.59 2.31 -23.48
CA VAL A 322 27.94 2.48 -22.94
C VAL A 322 28.31 3.96 -23.03
N PRO A 323 28.46 4.69 -21.90
CA PRO A 323 28.89 6.08 -21.95
C PRO A 323 30.32 6.15 -22.49
N SER A 324 30.47 6.66 -23.71
CA SER A 324 31.78 6.83 -24.34
C SER A 324 32.59 7.88 -23.58
N GLN A 325 33.56 7.44 -22.77
CA GLN A 325 34.44 8.34 -22.03
C GLN A 325 35.40 9.03 -23.01
N SER A 326 35.03 10.25 -23.41
CA SER A 326 35.88 11.13 -24.20
C SER A 326 37.06 11.63 -23.37
N THR A 327 38.25 11.09 -23.66
CA THR A 327 39.52 11.54 -23.06
C THR A 327 39.79 13.02 -23.41
N PRO A 328 39.97 13.92 -22.42
CA PRO A 328 40.42 15.28 -22.71
C PRO A 328 41.89 15.24 -23.16
N SER A 329 42.16 15.73 -24.37
CA SER A 329 43.53 15.89 -24.86
C SER A 329 44.22 17.03 -24.10
N VAL A 330 45.49 16.85 -23.75
CA VAL A 330 46.34 17.89 -23.15
C VAL A 330 47.17 18.54 -24.24
N GLU A 331 47.06 19.86 -24.39
CA GLU A 331 48.08 20.70 -25.03
C GLU A 331 48.38 21.91 -24.14
N ASP A 332 49.65 22.30 -24.09
CA ASP A 332 50.19 23.31 -23.17
C ASP A 332 49.90 24.76 -23.60
N THR A 333 49.76 25.67 -22.62
CA THR A 333 50.57 26.91 -22.62
C THR A 333 50.78 27.46 -21.19
N VAL A 334 51.97 27.20 -20.65
CA VAL A 334 52.81 28.05 -19.78
C VAL A 334 52.21 29.37 -19.22
N HIS A 335 52.23 29.56 -17.88
CA HIS A 335 52.97 30.67 -17.23
C HIS A 335 53.05 30.64 -15.68
N SER A 336 54.09 29.97 -15.17
CA SER A 336 54.98 30.44 -14.08
C SER A 336 54.47 31.39 -12.96
N ARG A 337 54.33 30.88 -11.72
CA ARG A 337 55.22 31.21 -10.57
C ARG A 337 54.83 30.52 -9.24
N SER A 338 55.85 30.06 -8.52
CA SER A 338 55.87 29.65 -7.10
C SER A 338 56.81 30.61 -6.34
N PRO A 339 57.19 30.46 -5.03
CA PRO A 339 56.88 29.38 -4.07
C PRO A 339 56.60 29.80 -2.60
N GLY A 340 56.38 28.79 -1.74
CA GLY A 340 56.63 28.84 -0.28
C GLY A 340 55.37 28.87 0.62
N ALA A 341 55.34 28.23 1.80
CA ALA A 341 56.24 27.21 2.36
C ALA A 341 55.52 26.38 3.46
N SER A 342 55.94 25.14 3.71
CA SER A 342 55.55 24.31 4.87
C SER A 342 56.45 24.64 6.10
N PRO A 343 56.19 24.19 7.37
CA PRO A 343 56.26 22.75 7.72
C PRO A 343 55.50 22.21 8.99
N ILE A 344 54.99 20.96 8.88
CA ILE A 344 55.21 19.78 9.79
C ILE A 344 54.63 19.76 11.25
N SER A 345 54.31 18.51 11.69
CA SER A 345 53.95 18.03 13.06
C SER A 345 52.50 18.24 13.51
N GLY A 346 51.76 17.29 14.12
CA GLY A 346 52.08 15.92 14.61
C GLY A 346 52.24 15.87 16.14
N GLY A 347 51.64 14.95 16.91
CA GLY A 347 50.68 13.86 16.59
C GLY A 347 50.36 13.00 17.85
N VAL A 348 49.92 11.75 17.65
CA VAL A 348 49.85 10.63 18.65
C VAL A 348 48.64 10.57 19.62
N HIS A 349 48.20 9.33 19.88
CA HIS A 349 47.06 8.80 20.67
C HIS A 349 47.57 8.30 22.08
N PRO A 350 46.93 7.40 22.87
CA PRO A 350 45.51 6.98 23.05
C PRO A 350 45.02 6.87 24.55
N SER A 351 43.71 6.59 24.75
CA SER A 351 43.15 5.78 25.88
C SER A 351 43.28 6.30 27.34
N PRO A 352 42.78 5.61 28.40
CA PRO A 352 41.86 4.43 28.46
C PRO A 352 40.63 4.53 29.42
N TYR A 353 39.63 3.67 29.16
CA TYR A 353 38.71 2.89 30.04
C TYR A 353 37.99 3.42 31.32
N ASP A 354 36.75 2.89 31.44
CA ASP A 354 35.95 2.49 32.62
C ASP A 354 35.25 3.48 33.60
N ARG A 355 33.89 3.41 33.58
CA ARG A 355 32.92 2.93 34.61
C ARG A 355 33.07 3.37 36.09
N PRO A 356 31.99 3.30 36.94
CA PRO A 356 30.64 2.76 36.73
C PRO A 356 29.49 3.76 37.07
N ALA A 357 28.25 3.27 37.16
CA ALA A 357 27.07 3.99 37.65
C ALA A 357 26.65 3.52 39.07
N THR A 358 25.82 4.31 39.77
CA THR A 358 25.15 3.96 41.04
C THR A 358 23.77 4.60 41.15
N ASP A 359 22.76 3.84 41.58
CA ASP A 359 21.39 4.31 41.86
C ASP A 359 21.24 5.18 43.11
N THR A 360 20.14 5.94 43.24
CA THR A 360 19.36 6.01 44.49
C THR A 360 17.93 6.54 44.30
N GLU A 361 17.06 6.30 45.29
CA GLU A 361 15.59 6.29 45.17
C GLU A 361 14.85 7.56 45.70
N LYS A 362 13.50 7.54 45.56
CA LYS A 362 12.46 8.09 46.48
C LYS A 362 12.33 9.62 46.73
N GLY A 363 11.25 10.20 46.17
CA GLY A 363 9.93 10.23 46.85
C GLY A 363 9.54 11.33 47.88
N ARG A 364 8.69 12.28 47.43
CA ARG A 364 7.55 12.97 48.12
C ARG A 364 7.70 13.71 49.49
N GLY A 365 7.23 14.98 49.51
CA GLY A 365 6.67 15.72 50.67
C GLY A 365 7.11 17.20 50.71
N GLN A 366 6.30 18.27 50.62
CA GLN A 366 5.02 18.75 51.23
C GLN A 366 5.12 19.55 52.56
N ALA A 367 5.03 20.89 52.46
CA ALA A 367 4.36 21.85 53.38
C ALA A 367 4.15 23.19 52.60
N ARG A 368 3.10 24.03 52.69
CA ARG A 368 2.20 24.55 53.77
C ARG A 368 2.86 25.64 54.66
N GLN A 369 2.19 26.73 55.09
CA GLN A 369 0.74 27.04 55.15
C GLN A 369 0.40 28.57 55.31
N LEU A 370 -0.92 28.88 55.45
CA LEU A 370 -1.60 30.16 55.85
C LEU A 370 -1.88 31.21 54.74
N GLY A 371 -2.91 32.07 54.84
CA GLY A 371 -4.16 31.97 55.63
C GLY A 371 -4.88 33.29 56.05
N HIS A 372 -6.09 33.56 55.49
CA HIS A 372 -7.20 34.44 56.02
C HIS A 372 -6.93 35.98 56.14
N THR A 373 -7.89 36.94 56.20
CA THR A 373 -9.36 37.09 55.89
C THR A 373 -9.79 38.58 55.95
N ALA A 374 -10.83 39.01 55.19
CA ALA A 374 -11.70 40.18 55.52
C ALA A 374 -13.00 40.26 54.66
N ARG A 375 -13.95 41.16 55.00
CA ARG A 375 -15.27 41.44 54.34
C ARG A 375 -15.57 42.95 54.33
N GLY A 376 -16.38 43.46 53.40
CA GLY A 376 -17.26 44.63 53.66
C GLY A 376 -17.60 45.62 52.51
N GLN A 377 -18.91 45.69 52.19
CA GLN A 377 -19.80 46.81 51.76
C GLN A 377 -19.29 48.28 51.75
N ALA A 378 -19.91 49.28 51.07
CA ALA A 378 -20.94 49.43 50.00
C ALA A 378 -21.00 50.97 49.65
N ASP A 379 -21.86 51.60 48.83
CA ASP A 379 -23.01 51.29 47.94
C ASP A 379 -23.05 52.39 46.81
N GLY A 380 -24.12 52.53 46.01
CA GLY A 380 -24.36 53.72 45.16
C GLY A 380 -25.19 53.48 43.89
N ARG A 381 -26.23 54.30 43.63
CA ARG A 381 -27.18 54.12 42.50
C ARG A 381 -27.23 55.33 41.55
N GLY A 382 -27.45 55.07 40.25
CA GLY A 382 -27.77 56.06 39.20
C GLY A 382 -28.70 55.47 38.13
N ARG A 383 -29.44 56.31 37.38
CA ARG A 383 -30.54 55.88 36.47
C ARG A 383 -30.42 56.43 35.04
N GLY A 384 -30.90 55.62 34.08
CA GLY A 384 -31.45 56.05 32.78
C GLY A 384 -30.50 55.97 31.58
N HIS A 385 -30.98 55.97 30.32
CA HIS A 385 -32.33 55.65 29.80
C HIS A 385 -32.26 55.55 28.25
N ARG A 386 -32.85 54.49 27.66
CA ARG A 386 -33.40 54.40 26.28
C ARG A 386 -32.51 54.69 25.02
N THR A 387 -32.66 53.79 24.05
CA THR A 387 -32.47 53.95 22.58
C THR A 387 -33.47 54.97 21.97
N PRO A 388 -33.47 55.39 20.66
CA PRO A 388 -32.93 54.66 19.48
C PRO A 388 -32.44 55.50 18.24
N LEU A 389 -32.14 54.77 17.14
CA LEU A 389 -32.32 55.11 15.70
C LEU A 389 -31.39 56.07 14.91
N HIS A 390 -31.02 55.56 13.72
CA HIS A 390 -30.87 56.21 12.40
C HIS A 390 -29.73 57.19 12.02
N SER A 391 -28.87 56.68 11.11
CA SER A 391 -28.72 57.15 9.70
C SER A 391 -27.67 58.23 9.32
N ARG A 392 -27.28 58.15 8.03
CA ARG A 392 -26.55 59.11 7.17
C ARG A 392 -25.05 59.34 7.39
N TYR A 393 -24.27 58.66 6.53
CA TYR A 393 -23.33 59.22 5.54
C TYR A 393 -22.38 60.40 5.89
N SER A 394 -21.11 60.20 5.52
CA SER A 394 -19.97 61.14 5.52
C SER A 394 -20.26 62.55 4.97
N PRO A 395 -19.53 63.56 5.48
CA PRO A 395 -18.77 64.42 4.56
C PRO A 395 -17.38 64.90 5.06
N TYR A 396 -16.36 64.79 4.19
CA TYR A 396 -15.34 65.83 3.85
C TYR A 396 -14.39 66.44 4.94
N ASP A 397 -13.18 66.96 4.66
CA ASP A 397 -12.29 67.01 3.47
C ASP A 397 -10.87 67.50 3.91
N ARG A 398 -9.91 67.48 2.97
CA ARG A 398 -8.62 68.21 2.85
C ARG A 398 -7.37 67.34 3.00
N ARG A 399 -6.65 67.03 1.89
CA ARG A 399 -5.86 67.87 0.94
C ARG A 399 -4.51 68.26 1.57
N GLN A 400 -3.36 68.16 0.88
CA GLN A 400 -3.05 68.70 -0.46
C GLN A 400 -2.08 67.78 -1.27
N VAL A 401 -2.28 67.50 -2.58
CA VAL A 401 -1.83 68.24 -3.82
C VAL A 401 -0.31 68.01 -4.11
N SER A 402 0.22 67.78 -5.34
CA SER A 402 -0.31 67.87 -6.73
C SER A 402 0.32 66.89 -7.75
N ARG A 403 -0.55 66.28 -8.57
CA ARG A 403 -0.58 66.30 -10.06
C ARG A 403 0.74 66.50 -10.86
N ARG A 404 0.98 65.58 -11.80
CA ARG A 404 0.93 65.89 -13.26
C ARG A 404 0.46 64.67 -14.05
N ALA A 405 -0.10 64.87 -15.25
CA ALA A 405 -0.74 63.80 -16.03
C ALA A 405 -0.80 64.12 -17.53
N ARG A 406 -0.84 63.09 -18.40
CA ARG A 406 -1.54 63.16 -19.70
C ARG A 406 -1.95 61.78 -20.23
N ARG A 407 -2.90 61.79 -21.17
CA ARG A 407 -3.68 60.63 -21.65
C ARG A 407 -3.07 59.97 -22.89
N LYS A 408 -3.16 58.63 -22.96
CA LYS A 408 -3.46 57.74 -24.10
C LYS A 408 -3.91 56.41 -23.47
N GLY A 409 -4.85 55.62 -23.97
CA GLY A 409 -5.86 55.78 -25.03
C GLY A 409 -6.66 54.46 -25.09
N LYS A 410 -7.99 54.48 -25.24
CA LYS A 410 -8.78 53.23 -25.29
C LYS A 410 -8.58 52.52 -26.62
N SER A 411 -7.89 51.38 -26.61
CA SER A 411 -8.06 50.28 -27.56
C SER A 411 -8.36 49.03 -26.76
N GLY A 412 -9.52 48.41 -26.98
CA GLY A 412 -9.93 47.22 -26.24
C GLY A 412 -9.57 45.94 -26.99
N HIS A 413 -8.88 45.03 -26.31
CA HIS A 413 -8.85 43.59 -26.56
C HIS A 413 -8.35 42.88 -25.28
N GLY A 414 -8.73 41.62 -25.08
CA GLY A 414 -8.36 40.84 -23.89
C GLY A 414 -9.28 41.06 -22.69
N GLN A 415 -10.35 40.27 -22.59
CA GLN A 415 -10.90 39.95 -21.28
C GLN A 415 -9.87 39.08 -20.56
N SER A 416 -9.34 39.56 -19.43
CA SER A 416 -8.58 38.70 -18.52
C SER A 416 -9.49 37.58 -18.04
N GLN A 417 -9.13 36.32 -18.29
CA GLN A 417 -9.81 35.20 -17.63
C GLN A 417 -9.64 35.36 -16.12
N THR A 418 -10.74 35.61 -15.42
CA THR A 418 -10.77 35.56 -13.95
C THR A 418 -10.49 34.11 -13.56
N LEU A 419 -9.48 33.88 -12.72
CA LEU A 419 -9.21 32.52 -12.22
C LEU A 419 -10.46 32.00 -11.51
N ARG A 420 -10.92 30.81 -11.92
CA ARG A 420 -12.02 30.09 -11.25
C ARG A 420 -11.65 29.89 -9.77
N ASP A 421 -12.57 30.27 -8.88
CA ASP A 421 -12.54 29.79 -7.51
C ASP A 421 -12.83 28.28 -7.48
N LYS A 422 -11.92 27.51 -6.91
CA LYS A 422 -12.04 26.05 -6.79
C LYS A 422 -12.99 25.61 -5.68
N PHE A 423 -13.32 26.49 -4.74
CA PHE A 423 -14.26 26.21 -3.64
C PHE A 423 -15.72 26.51 -4.01
N LYS A 424 -15.99 26.92 -5.26
CA LYS A 424 -17.36 27.21 -5.75
C LYS A 424 -17.82 26.22 -6.81
N ARG A 425 -19.14 25.95 -6.80
CA ARG A 425 -19.84 25.13 -7.80
C ARG A 425 -19.42 25.55 -9.22
N PHE A 426 -18.90 24.59 -9.99
CA PHE A 426 -18.62 24.79 -11.42
C PHE A 426 -19.74 24.16 -12.25
N VAL A 427 -20.46 24.99 -13.01
CA VAL A 427 -21.61 24.58 -13.82
C VAL A 427 -21.27 24.77 -15.30
N ALA A 428 -21.36 23.69 -16.06
CA ALA A 428 -21.27 23.65 -17.52
C ALA A 428 -22.19 22.53 -18.03
N GLU A 429 -22.60 22.57 -19.30
CA GLU A 429 -23.57 21.61 -19.83
C GLU A 429 -23.06 20.16 -19.78
N GLU A 430 -21.76 19.97 -20.01
CA GLU A 430 -21.05 18.69 -20.01
C GLU A 430 -20.70 18.16 -18.61
N MET A 431 -20.85 18.96 -17.55
CA MET A 431 -20.58 18.52 -16.17
C MET A 431 -21.76 17.73 -15.61
N PRO A 432 -21.53 16.59 -14.93
CA PRO A 432 -22.52 16.02 -14.02
C PRO A 432 -22.82 16.98 -12.86
N PRO A 433 -24.05 16.97 -12.31
CA PRO A 433 -24.32 17.65 -11.05
C PRO A 433 -23.53 17.01 -9.90
N TYR A 434 -23.00 17.86 -9.03
CA TYR A 434 -22.47 17.46 -7.73
C TYR A 434 -23.60 16.94 -6.83
N ILE A 435 -23.26 16.10 -5.86
CA ILE A 435 -24.19 15.81 -4.76
C ILE A 435 -24.27 17.07 -3.88
N GLU A 436 -25.44 17.72 -3.79
CA GLU A 436 -25.57 19.10 -3.27
C GLU A 436 -24.96 19.30 -1.88
N VAL A 437 -25.16 18.34 -0.95
CA VAL A 437 -24.61 18.41 0.41
C VAL A 437 -23.07 18.51 0.43
N TRP A 438 -22.38 17.96 -0.57
CA TRP A 438 -20.93 18.07 -0.75
C TRP A 438 -20.52 19.39 -1.41
N ALA A 439 -21.35 19.91 -2.31
CA ALA A 439 -21.12 21.22 -2.91
C ALA A 439 -21.26 22.35 -1.88
N ASP A 440 -22.35 22.37 -1.10
CA ASP A 440 -22.55 23.34 -0.03
C ASP A 440 -21.49 23.22 1.07
N ALA A 441 -21.03 22.00 1.38
CA ALA A 441 -19.95 21.77 2.33
C ALA A 441 -18.61 22.36 1.84
N LEU A 442 -18.30 22.28 0.55
CA LEU A 442 -17.09 22.87 -0.03
C LEU A 442 -17.18 24.41 -0.07
N GLU A 443 -18.37 24.95 -0.35
CA GLU A 443 -18.59 26.40 -0.48
C GLU A 443 -18.37 27.21 0.82
N ILE A 444 -18.32 26.53 1.98
CA ILE A 444 -18.16 27.11 3.31
C ILE A 444 -16.83 26.76 4.02
N VAL A 445 -15.87 26.14 3.33
CA VAL A 445 -14.55 25.79 3.89
C VAL A 445 -13.81 27.04 4.39
N ASP A 446 -13.31 26.99 5.62
CA ASP A 446 -12.51 28.06 6.21
C ASP A 446 -11.08 28.02 5.70
N GLN A 447 -10.81 28.92 4.76
CA GLN A 447 -9.51 29.10 4.10
C GLN A 447 -8.50 29.94 4.91
N SER A 448 -8.83 30.36 6.14
CA SER A 448 -7.94 31.19 6.98
C SER A 448 -6.88 30.39 7.77
N SER A 449 -6.96 29.06 7.76
CA SER A 449 -6.08 28.16 8.50
C SER A 449 -4.60 28.25 8.06
N THR A 450 -3.67 28.15 9.01
CA THR A 450 -2.22 28.12 8.72
C THR A 450 -1.80 26.71 8.30
N LEU A 451 -1.64 26.51 6.99
CA LEU A 451 -1.39 25.19 6.40
C LEU A 451 0.09 24.79 6.40
N SER A 452 0.38 23.57 6.87
CA SER A 452 1.69 22.92 6.74
C SER A 452 1.70 21.95 5.55
N VAL A 453 1.54 22.49 4.34
CA VAL A 453 1.35 21.72 3.09
C VAL A 453 2.50 21.89 2.10
N THR A 454 2.81 20.81 1.38
CA THR A 454 3.80 20.77 0.30
C THR A 454 3.20 21.28 -1.02
N GLN A 455 4.00 21.28 -2.09
CA GLN A 455 3.45 21.44 -3.45
C GLN A 455 2.81 20.13 -3.95
N GLN A 456 3.35 18.95 -3.60
CA GLN A 456 2.84 17.64 -4.03
C GLN A 456 1.40 17.42 -3.55
N ASP A 457 1.07 17.89 -2.34
CA ASP A 457 -0.29 17.86 -1.77
C ASP A 457 -1.37 18.47 -2.70
N LYS A 458 -0.97 19.39 -3.60
CA LYS A 458 -1.87 20.10 -4.53
C LYS A 458 -2.01 19.43 -5.90
N HIS A 459 -1.39 18.27 -6.08
CA HIS A 459 -1.48 17.47 -7.30
C HIS A 459 -2.71 16.53 -7.24
N TYR A 460 -3.00 15.86 -8.36
CA TYR A 460 -4.19 15.02 -8.53
C TYR A 460 -3.81 13.64 -9.09
N VAL A 461 -4.64 12.64 -8.75
CA VAL A 461 -4.51 11.24 -9.19
C VAL A 461 -4.91 11.12 -10.66
N TYR A 462 -6.10 11.60 -10.99
CA TYR A 462 -6.64 11.81 -12.34
C TYR A 462 -6.87 13.33 -12.53
N PRO A 463 -7.04 13.86 -13.76
CA PRO A 463 -7.29 15.31 -13.96
C PRO A 463 -8.45 15.85 -13.10
N GLU A 464 -8.37 17.12 -12.68
CA GLU A 464 -9.49 17.78 -11.99
C GLU A 464 -10.70 17.86 -12.95
N PRO A 465 -11.92 17.43 -12.57
CA PRO A 465 -13.03 17.27 -13.51
C PRO A 465 -13.32 18.49 -14.41
N ALA A 466 -13.29 19.70 -13.86
CA ALA A 466 -13.54 20.90 -14.66
C ALA A 466 -12.40 21.27 -15.62
N LEU A 467 -11.21 20.65 -15.52
CA LEU A 467 -10.14 20.85 -16.51
C LEU A 467 -10.62 20.47 -17.92
N LEU A 468 -11.47 19.46 -18.01
CA LEU A 468 -11.98 18.88 -19.25
C LEU A 468 -13.16 19.69 -19.81
N ALA A 469 -13.98 20.27 -18.92
CA ALA A 469 -15.20 21.00 -19.26
C ALA A 469 -15.05 22.54 -19.33
N ALA A 470 -14.04 23.13 -18.67
CA ALA A 470 -13.78 24.58 -18.73
C ALA A 470 -13.25 25.15 -20.07
N PRO A 471 -12.65 24.37 -21.01
CA PRO A 471 -12.28 24.91 -22.32
C PRO A 471 -13.50 25.43 -23.09
N VAL A 472 -13.51 26.72 -23.44
CA VAL A 472 -14.65 27.39 -24.10
C VAL A 472 -14.96 26.77 -25.47
N LEU A 473 -13.94 26.34 -26.21
CA LEU A 473 -14.10 25.67 -27.51
C LEU A 473 -14.45 24.19 -27.32
N ALA A 474 -15.57 23.76 -27.90
CA ALA A 474 -15.99 22.36 -27.87
C ALA A 474 -14.93 21.41 -28.43
N THR A 475 -14.18 21.83 -29.46
CA THR A 475 -13.05 21.05 -30.01
C THR A 475 -11.95 20.78 -28.98
N HIS A 476 -11.68 21.72 -28.06
CA HIS A 476 -10.71 21.53 -26.99
C HIS A 476 -11.26 20.62 -25.87
N ARG A 477 -12.57 20.67 -25.58
CA ARG A 477 -13.22 19.74 -24.64
C ARG A 477 -13.16 18.31 -25.17
N ASN A 478 -13.51 18.12 -26.45
CA ASN A 478 -13.44 16.83 -27.13
C ASN A 478 -11.99 16.30 -27.16
N MET A 479 -11.00 17.17 -27.42
CA MET A 479 -9.57 16.83 -27.37
C MET A 479 -9.15 16.31 -25.99
N PHE A 480 -9.37 17.09 -24.94
CA PHE A 480 -8.96 16.72 -23.58
C PHE A 480 -9.61 15.41 -23.13
N LEU A 481 -10.89 15.22 -23.44
CA LEU A 481 -11.61 13.98 -23.14
C LEU A 481 -11.09 12.79 -23.98
N HIS A 482 -10.84 12.96 -25.28
CA HIS A 482 -10.31 11.90 -26.14
C HIS A 482 -8.91 11.46 -25.69
N HIS A 483 -8.06 12.43 -25.35
CA HIS A 483 -6.70 12.19 -24.89
C HIS A 483 -6.73 11.48 -23.53
N TRP A 484 -7.61 11.90 -22.62
CA TRP A 484 -7.88 11.16 -21.39
C TRP A 484 -8.28 9.70 -21.65
N ARG A 485 -9.21 9.42 -22.58
CA ARG A 485 -9.63 8.05 -22.90
C ARG A 485 -8.46 7.18 -23.39
N LEU A 486 -7.57 7.73 -24.22
CA LEU A 486 -6.38 7.03 -24.72
C LEU A 486 -5.38 6.69 -23.61
N MET A 487 -5.18 7.59 -22.65
CA MET A 487 -4.22 7.39 -21.55
C MET A 487 -4.83 6.82 -20.26
N LYS A 488 -6.15 6.62 -20.17
CA LYS A 488 -6.81 6.24 -18.90
C LYS A 488 -6.14 5.02 -18.27
N GLU A 489 -5.98 3.92 -19.00
CA GLU A 489 -5.38 2.70 -18.46
C GLU A 489 -3.89 2.89 -18.10
N ALA A 490 -3.14 3.67 -18.89
CA ALA A 490 -1.77 4.05 -18.56
C ALA A 490 -1.71 4.84 -17.24
N MET A 491 -2.68 5.73 -16.98
CA MET A 491 -2.76 6.53 -15.76
C MET A 491 -3.31 5.73 -14.57
N THR A 492 -4.22 4.78 -14.79
CA THR A 492 -4.61 3.77 -13.79
C THR A 492 -3.38 2.96 -13.34
N PHE A 493 -2.56 2.53 -14.29
CA PHE A 493 -1.31 1.80 -14.02
C PHE A 493 -0.23 2.67 -13.37
N HIS A 494 -0.03 3.89 -13.85
CA HIS A 494 0.88 4.85 -13.24
C HIS A 494 0.64 5.00 -11.74
N ILE A 495 -0.64 5.11 -11.35
CA ILE A 495 -1.07 5.19 -9.95
C ILE A 495 -0.96 3.81 -9.24
N SER A 496 -1.11 2.67 -9.94
CA SER A 496 -0.80 1.34 -9.36
C SER A 496 0.68 1.12 -9.07
N GLU A 497 1.57 1.65 -9.91
CA GLU A 497 3.01 1.59 -9.67
C GLU A 497 3.45 2.54 -8.54
N GLY A 498 2.58 3.43 -8.08
CA GLY A 498 2.95 4.47 -7.12
C GLY A 498 3.68 5.65 -7.74
N GLY A 499 3.43 5.88 -9.04
CA GLY A 499 3.98 6.98 -9.81
C GLY A 499 3.57 8.36 -9.27
N SER A 500 4.36 9.37 -9.66
CA SER A 500 4.17 10.74 -9.16
C SER A 500 2.83 11.32 -9.59
N LEU A 501 2.09 11.90 -8.63
CA LEU A 501 0.90 12.72 -8.93
C LEU A 501 1.26 13.87 -9.87
N LEU A 502 0.27 14.32 -10.66
CA LEU A 502 0.43 15.37 -11.66
C LEU A 502 -0.34 16.63 -11.26
N SER A 503 0.28 17.80 -11.41
CA SER A 503 -0.38 19.08 -11.16
C SER A 503 -1.36 19.42 -12.29
N LEU A 504 -2.25 20.39 -12.02
CA LEU A 504 -3.21 20.87 -13.02
C LEU A 504 -2.54 21.43 -14.30
N GLN A 505 -1.27 21.86 -14.22
CA GLN A 505 -0.53 22.34 -15.39
C GLN A 505 0.13 21.20 -16.16
N GLU A 506 0.60 20.15 -15.47
CA GLU A 506 1.12 18.95 -16.14
C GLU A 506 0.00 18.22 -16.89
N TRP A 507 -1.18 18.05 -16.29
CA TRP A 507 -2.35 17.51 -17.00
C TRP A 507 -2.72 18.31 -18.26
N ARG A 508 -2.56 19.64 -18.25
CA ARG A 508 -2.74 20.50 -19.44
C ARG A 508 -1.66 20.26 -20.49
N ASP A 509 -0.40 20.25 -20.08
CA ASP A 509 0.73 20.07 -20.99
C ASP A 509 0.69 18.65 -21.63
N ILE A 510 0.24 17.63 -20.90
CA ILE A 510 -0.09 16.29 -21.40
C ILE A 510 -1.21 16.34 -22.45
N PHE A 511 -2.38 16.92 -22.13
CA PHE A 511 -3.51 16.94 -23.06
C PHE A 511 -3.28 17.83 -24.29
N ASP A 512 -2.40 18.83 -24.23
CA ASP A 512 -2.00 19.68 -25.36
C ASP A 512 -0.89 19.06 -26.25
N GLY A 513 -0.46 17.81 -26.03
CA GLY A 513 0.60 17.18 -26.84
C GLY A 513 1.97 17.83 -26.63
N ARG A 514 2.45 17.77 -25.38
CA ARG A 514 3.76 18.33 -24.96
C ARG A 514 4.55 17.35 -24.09
N ILE A 515 4.30 16.05 -24.23
CA ILE A 515 5.02 14.97 -23.54
C ILE A 515 6.45 14.91 -24.08
N ASP A 516 6.61 14.74 -25.39
CA ASP A 516 7.88 14.84 -26.11
C ASP A 516 7.90 16.08 -27.04
N ARG A 517 9.08 16.68 -27.22
CA ARG A 517 9.44 17.72 -28.23
C ARG A 517 10.97 17.83 -28.38
N ASP A 518 11.45 17.79 -29.63
CA ASP A 518 12.86 17.95 -30.05
C ASP A 518 13.74 18.85 -29.16
N GLU A 519 14.97 18.38 -28.88
CA GLU A 519 16.01 19.05 -28.08
C GLU A 519 16.47 20.44 -28.60
N ALA A 520 16.01 20.87 -29.78
CA ALA A 520 16.56 21.97 -30.57
C ALA A 520 16.82 23.29 -29.80
N HIS A 521 16.03 23.57 -28.75
CA HIS A 521 16.28 24.66 -27.81
C HIS A 521 16.10 24.22 -26.35
N ARG A 522 17.16 24.31 -25.54
CA ARG A 522 17.16 24.02 -24.08
C ARG A 522 16.53 25.15 -23.27
N ASN A 523 15.20 25.13 -23.17
CA ASN A 523 14.39 26.11 -22.45
C ASN A 523 13.72 25.46 -21.21
N GLN A 524 13.10 26.27 -20.34
CA GLN A 524 12.29 25.75 -19.22
C GLN A 524 11.13 24.82 -19.66
N GLN A 525 10.72 24.91 -20.93
CA GLN A 525 9.67 24.09 -21.51
C GLN A 525 10.16 22.68 -21.85
N THR A 526 11.37 22.54 -22.43
CA THR A 526 12.02 21.26 -22.74
C THR A 526 12.26 20.43 -21.48
N ALA A 527 12.74 21.08 -20.40
CA ALA A 527 12.92 20.44 -19.10
C ALA A 527 11.59 20.02 -18.43
N ARG A 528 10.44 20.57 -18.84
CA ARG A 528 9.12 20.11 -18.41
C ARG A 528 8.66 18.91 -19.23
N SER A 529 8.83 18.94 -20.55
CA SER A 529 8.52 17.80 -21.42
C SER A 529 9.32 16.57 -21.02
N GLN A 530 10.64 16.67 -20.82
CA GLN A 530 11.43 15.55 -20.28
C GLN A 530 10.86 15.02 -18.97
N ARG A 531 10.56 15.89 -17.98
CA ARG A 531 9.96 15.45 -16.72
C ARG A 531 8.56 14.82 -16.89
N LEU A 532 7.79 15.20 -17.91
CA LEU A 532 6.53 14.50 -18.23
C LEU A 532 6.83 13.11 -18.80
N GLU A 533 7.76 13.00 -19.75
CA GLU A 533 8.18 11.74 -20.36
C GLU A 533 8.78 10.77 -19.31
N ASP A 534 9.61 11.25 -18.39
CA ASP A 534 10.15 10.51 -17.25
C ASP A 534 9.04 9.96 -16.32
N ILE A 535 7.92 10.68 -16.18
CA ILE A 535 6.83 10.34 -15.27
C ILE A 535 5.78 9.45 -15.95
N VAL A 536 5.29 9.79 -17.14
CA VAL A 536 4.20 9.07 -17.81
C VAL A 536 4.67 8.14 -18.93
N GLY A 537 5.84 8.38 -19.52
CA GLY A 537 6.39 7.59 -20.62
C GLY A 537 6.57 6.09 -20.30
N PRO A 538 7.11 5.69 -19.13
CA PRO A 538 7.16 4.28 -18.73
C PRO A 538 5.77 3.63 -18.68
N SER A 539 4.76 4.35 -18.19
CA SER A 539 3.37 3.87 -18.10
C SER A 539 2.65 3.83 -19.44
N LEU A 540 2.99 4.73 -20.38
CA LEU A 540 2.50 4.74 -21.76
C LEU A 540 3.13 3.58 -22.57
N ARG A 541 4.44 3.36 -22.44
CA ARG A 541 5.14 2.21 -23.04
C ARG A 541 4.64 0.87 -22.46
N ALA A 542 4.36 0.81 -21.16
CA ALA A 542 3.74 -0.36 -20.51
C ALA A 542 2.27 -0.63 -20.94
N VAL A 543 1.66 0.25 -21.73
CA VAL A 543 0.39 -0.01 -22.43
C VAL A 543 0.55 -0.16 -23.95
N GLY A 544 1.77 -0.24 -24.49
CA GLY A 544 2.02 -0.35 -25.93
C GLY A 544 1.81 0.94 -26.71
N ILE A 545 1.92 2.09 -26.04
CA ILE A 545 2.10 3.40 -26.69
C ILE A 545 3.62 3.66 -26.69
N ASP A 546 4.30 3.01 -27.65
CA ASP A 546 5.76 2.99 -27.74
C ASP A 546 6.34 4.31 -28.27
N ASP A 547 5.64 4.94 -29.22
CA ASP A 547 5.96 6.24 -29.79
C ASP A 547 5.17 7.35 -29.07
N LEU A 548 5.90 8.36 -28.58
CA LEU A 548 5.35 9.51 -27.87
C LEU A 548 5.39 10.82 -28.67
N HIS A 549 6.08 10.86 -29.82
CA HIS A 549 6.28 12.06 -30.61
C HIS A 549 4.95 12.59 -31.19
N ASP A 550 4.13 11.67 -31.72
CA ASP A 550 2.80 11.95 -32.29
C ASP A 550 1.65 11.66 -31.29
N PHE A 551 1.95 11.52 -29.98
CA PHE A 551 0.95 11.22 -28.95
C PHE A 551 0.71 12.40 -27.97
N PRO A 552 -0.55 12.74 -27.64
CA PRO A 552 -1.80 12.21 -28.21
C PRO A 552 -2.11 12.81 -29.61
N PRO A 553 -3.10 12.25 -30.35
CA PRO A 553 -3.34 12.59 -31.77
C PRO A 553 -3.62 14.07 -32.06
N PRO A 554 -3.35 14.53 -33.31
CA PRO A 554 -3.69 15.88 -33.76
C PRO A 554 -5.20 16.11 -33.82
N LYS A 555 -5.58 17.40 -33.71
CA LYS A 555 -6.97 17.83 -33.50
C LYS A 555 -7.98 17.36 -34.54
N ASP A 556 -7.52 17.14 -35.77
CA ASP A 556 -8.37 16.79 -36.91
C ASP A 556 -8.76 15.29 -36.94
N SER A 557 -8.20 14.47 -36.02
CA SER A 557 -8.53 13.04 -35.87
C SER A 557 -9.46 12.73 -34.69
N ILE A 558 -9.94 13.74 -33.96
CA ILE A 558 -10.74 13.57 -32.74
C ILE A 558 -12.23 13.30 -33.09
N PRO A 559 -12.85 12.22 -32.58
CA PRO A 559 -14.30 12.02 -32.71
C PRO A 559 -15.08 13.03 -31.84
N SER A 560 -16.25 13.45 -32.31
CA SER A 560 -17.18 14.23 -31.47
C SER A 560 -17.85 13.32 -30.45
N TYR A 561 -17.90 13.77 -29.20
CA TYR A 561 -18.64 13.16 -28.10
C TYR A 561 -19.92 13.95 -27.83
N ASP A 562 -20.97 13.26 -27.37
CA ASP A 562 -22.20 13.90 -26.90
C ASP A 562 -22.16 14.26 -25.40
N THR A 563 -23.11 15.08 -24.95
CA THR A 563 -23.21 15.59 -23.57
C THR A 563 -23.36 14.47 -22.52
N HIS A 564 -23.90 13.30 -22.87
CA HIS A 564 -24.02 12.15 -21.97
C HIS A 564 -22.71 11.37 -21.84
N GLN A 565 -22.00 11.16 -22.96
CA GLN A 565 -20.66 10.57 -22.97
C GLN A 565 -19.65 11.43 -22.19
N PHE A 566 -19.73 12.76 -22.35
CA PHE A 566 -18.99 13.73 -21.53
C PHE A 566 -19.25 13.53 -20.03
N LYS A 567 -20.53 13.48 -19.63
CA LYS A 567 -20.93 13.32 -18.22
C LYS A 567 -20.42 12.02 -17.62
N GLN A 568 -20.56 10.89 -18.31
CA GLN A 568 -20.06 9.60 -17.82
C GLN A 568 -18.55 9.62 -17.55
N ILE A 569 -17.76 10.18 -18.46
CA ILE A 569 -16.30 10.22 -18.33
C ILE A 569 -15.86 11.21 -17.24
N ILE A 570 -16.52 12.36 -17.13
CA ILE A 570 -16.25 13.34 -16.07
C ILE A 570 -16.67 12.79 -14.69
N TRP A 571 -17.74 12.00 -14.61
CA TRP A 571 -18.15 11.30 -13.39
C TRP A 571 -17.12 10.27 -12.95
N ASP A 572 -16.65 9.40 -13.86
CA ASP A 572 -15.61 8.39 -13.60
C ASP A 572 -14.32 9.02 -13.03
N ILE A 573 -13.91 10.15 -13.60
CA ILE A 573 -12.75 10.93 -13.15
C ILE A 573 -12.98 11.59 -11.79
N ALA A 574 -14.19 12.07 -11.52
CA ALA A 574 -14.54 12.67 -10.24
C ALA A 574 -14.60 11.62 -9.12
N GLU A 575 -15.28 10.51 -9.36
CA GLU A 575 -15.47 9.41 -8.42
C GLU A 575 -14.14 8.74 -8.05
N VAL A 576 -13.28 8.45 -9.03
CA VAL A 576 -11.95 7.87 -8.75
C VAL A 576 -11.07 8.82 -7.94
N ASN A 577 -10.99 10.12 -8.33
CA ASN A 577 -10.27 11.11 -7.52
C ASN A 577 -10.83 11.18 -6.09
N PHE A 578 -12.15 11.25 -5.91
CA PHE A 578 -12.79 11.36 -4.60
C PHE A 578 -12.56 10.14 -3.71
N ARG A 579 -12.72 8.92 -4.23
CA ARG A 579 -12.44 7.69 -3.45
C ARG A 579 -10.98 7.57 -3.04
N PHE A 580 -10.06 8.02 -3.90
CA PHE A 580 -8.63 8.03 -3.61
C PHE A 580 -8.24 9.16 -2.62
N GLU A 581 -8.81 10.35 -2.77
CA GLU A 581 -8.62 11.48 -1.84
C GLU A 581 -9.12 11.13 -0.43
N PHE A 582 -10.23 10.40 -0.29
CA PHE A 582 -10.68 9.90 1.01
C PHE A 582 -9.72 8.85 1.62
N LEU A 583 -9.10 7.99 0.81
CA LEU A 583 -8.07 7.04 1.27
C LEU A 583 -6.82 7.75 1.77
N ALA A 584 -6.30 8.70 1.00
CA ALA A 584 -5.12 9.50 1.36
C ALA A 584 -5.39 10.38 2.59
N LEU A 585 -6.59 10.97 2.69
CA LEU A 585 -7.01 11.75 3.85
C LEU A 585 -7.11 10.88 5.11
N ASP A 586 -7.67 9.66 5.02
CA ASP A 586 -7.71 8.74 6.17
C ASP A 586 -6.30 8.37 6.65
N HIS A 587 -5.40 8.10 5.70
CA HIS A 587 -4.02 7.78 6.01
C HIS A 587 -3.33 8.94 6.73
N ARG A 588 -3.37 10.13 6.14
CA ARG A 588 -2.71 11.35 6.66
C ARG A 588 -3.32 11.85 7.97
N ALA A 589 -4.63 11.70 8.16
CA ALA A 589 -5.33 12.11 9.39
C ALA A 589 -5.16 11.13 10.57
N THR A 590 -4.61 9.92 10.36
CA THR A 590 -4.47 8.91 11.42
C THR A 590 -3.07 8.30 11.57
N GLY A 591 -2.20 8.43 10.57
CA GLY A 591 -0.92 7.72 10.49
C GLY A 591 -1.08 6.20 10.30
N ARG A 592 -2.24 5.72 9.83
CA ARG A 592 -2.56 4.29 9.69
C ARG A 592 -3.01 3.99 8.27
N HIS A 593 -2.54 2.89 7.68
CA HIS A 593 -2.99 2.46 6.36
C HIS A 593 -4.20 1.53 6.51
N ARG A 594 -5.41 2.02 6.21
CA ARG A 594 -6.70 1.33 6.50
C ARG A 594 -7.61 1.11 5.28
N PRO A 595 -7.08 0.66 4.12
CA PRO A 595 -7.84 0.60 2.88
C PRO A 595 -9.12 -0.24 2.97
N SER A 596 -9.16 -1.30 3.80
CA SER A 596 -10.34 -2.14 4.00
C SER A 596 -11.56 -1.36 4.52
N LEU A 597 -11.34 -0.44 5.48
CA LEU A 597 -12.42 0.37 6.05
C LEU A 597 -12.88 1.44 5.06
N VAL A 598 -11.91 2.08 4.37
CA VAL A 598 -12.17 3.07 3.32
C VAL A 598 -12.94 2.46 2.15
N LYS A 599 -12.58 1.26 1.67
CA LYS A 599 -13.34 0.52 0.66
C LYS A 599 -14.80 0.36 1.04
N MET A 600 -15.10 0.01 2.30
CA MET A 600 -16.48 -0.18 2.76
C MET A 600 -17.32 1.11 2.70
N CYS A 601 -16.71 2.29 2.69
CA CYS A 601 -17.41 3.58 2.54
C CYS A 601 -18.09 3.76 1.17
N PHE A 602 -17.80 2.91 0.17
CA PHE A 602 -18.26 3.09 -1.20
C PHE A 602 -18.98 1.87 -1.78
N SER A 603 -19.83 2.09 -2.79
CA SER A 603 -20.47 1.03 -3.58
C SER A 603 -19.40 0.17 -4.28
N GLY A 604 -19.57 -1.15 -4.23
CA GLY A 604 -18.66 -2.13 -4.84
C GLY A 604 -17.26 -2.27 -4.20
N GLY A 605 -16.86 -1.43 -3.24
CA GLY A 605 -15.53 -1.55 -2.59
C GLY A 605 -14.32 -1.29 -3.50
N MET A 606 -14.53 -0.75 -4.70
CA MET A 606 -13.48 -0.42 -5.67
C MET A 606 -13.04 1.05 -5.55
N ILE A 607 -11.77 1.35 -5.91
CA ILE A 607 -11.17 2.70 -5.81
C ILE A 607 -10.80 3.31 -7.18
N LEU A 608 -10.23 2.55 -8.11
CA LEU A 608 -9.72 3.08 -9.40
C LEU A 608 -10.46 2.62 -10.67
N SER A 609 -11.13 1.46 -10.61
CA SER A 609 -11.88 0.87 -11.72
C SER A 609 -13.32 0.71 -11.24
N ILE A 610 -14.17 1.68 -11.56
CA ILE A 610 -15.51 1.81 -10.96
C ILE A 610 -16.55 1.63 -12.07
N PRO A 611 -17.43 0.60 -11.99
CA PRO A 611 -18.48 0.40 -12.98
C PRO A 611 -19.45 1.59 -13.03
N ILE A 612 -19.82 2.01 -14.25
CA ILE A 612 -20.67 3.18 -14.51
C ILE A 612 -22.09 3.01 -13.95
N GLU A 613 -22.53 1.77 -13.81
CA GLU A 613 -23.78 1.34 -13.18
C GLU A 613 -23.86 1.72 -11.69
N MET A 614 -22.73 2.07 -11.06
CA MET A 614 -22.67 2.54 -9.67
C MET A 614 -22.89 4.06 -9.52
N SER A 615 -23.06 4.81 -10.62
CA SER A 615 -23.26 6.28 -10.60
C SER A 615 -24.57 6.77 -9.98
N LYS A 616 -25.49 5.84 -9.66
CA LYS A 616 -26.76 6.05 -8.98
C LYS A 616 -26.86 5.20 -7.69
N GLN A 617 -25.73 4.74 -7.15
CA GLN A 617 -25.63 3.89 -5.95
C GLN A 617 -24.74 4.57 -4.88
N GLY A 618 -24.67 4.00 -3.69
CA GLY A 618 -23.76 4.49 -2.65
C GLY A 618 -24.18 5.86 -2.13
N LEU A 619 -23.24 6.81 -2.09
CA LEU A 619 -23.51 8.21 -1.74
C LEU A 619 -24.39 8.91 -2.78
N ALA A 620 -24.36 8.48 -4.04
CA ALA A 620 -25.15 9.05 -5.13
C ALA A 620 -26.58 8.48 -5.24
N SER A 621 -26.94 7.53 -4.36
CA SER A 621 -28.25 6.87 -4.41
C SER A 621 -29.42 7.83 -4.15
N PRO A 622 -30.55 7.72 -4.90
CA PRO A 622 -31.76 8.45 -4.56
C PRO A 622 -32.36 7.99 -3.21
N ASP A 623 -32.16 6.74 -2.81
CA ASP A 623 -32.64 6.22 -1.53
C ASP A 623 -31.75 6.71 -0.37
N ILE A 624 -32.36 7.43 0.58
CA ILE A 624 -31.68 7.87 1.81
C ILE A 624 -31.27 6.68 2.70
N VAL A 625 -32.04 5.59 2.71
CA VAL A 625 -31.75 4.40 3.52
C VAL A 625 -30.55 3.61 2.96
N GLU A 626 -30.30 3.69 1.65
CA GLU A 626 -29.03 3.27 1.06
C GLU A 626 -27.91 4.25 1.42
N ARG A 627 -28.04 5.54 1.09
CA ARG A 627 -26.99 6.55 1.33
C ARG A 627 -26.48 6.51 2.77
N HIS A 628 -27.40 6.49 3.74
CA HIS A 628 -27.11 6.45 5.17
C HIS A 628 -26.15 5.32 5.57
N ARG A 629 -26.23 4.14 4.93
CA ARG A 629 -25.31 3.01 5.21
C ARG A 629 -23.86 3.37 4.91
N TYR A 630 -23.63 4.17 3.87
CA TYR A 630 -22.30 4.58 3.43
C TYR A 630 -21.80 5.79 4.24
N TYR A 631 -22.63 6.79 4.50
CA TYR A 631 -22.31 7.89 5.42
C TYR A 631 -22.00 7.40 6.84
N THR A 632 -22.75 6.42 7.36
CA THR A 632 -22.44 5.76 8.65
C THR A 632 -21.04 5.13 8.66
N ARG A 633 -20.62 4.50 7.56
CA ARG A 633 -19.27 3.92 7.43
C ARG A 633 -18.20 5.00 7.32
N MET A 634 -18.43 6.06 6.55
CA MET A 634 -17.53 7.22 6.50
C MET A 634 -17.36 7.85 7.88
N ALA A 635 -18.46 8.09 8.61
CA ALA A 635 -18.40 8.62 9.96
C ALA A 635 -17.62 7.72 10.94
N ASN A 636 -17.80 6.39 10.87
CA ASN A 636 -17.00 5.45 11.66
C ASN A 636 -15.48 5.59 11.37
N VAL A 637 -15.09 5.72 10.10
CA VAL A 637 -13.69 5.98 9.70
C VAL A 637 -13.20 7.34 10.25
N MET A 638 -13.96 8.40 10.00
CA MET A 638 -13.65 9.80 10.32
C MET A 638 -13.62 10.10 11.82
N SER A 639 -14.33 9.34 12.64
CA SER A 639 -14.35 9.47 14.11
C SER A 639 -12.96 9.44 14.77
N SER A 640 -11.99 8.83 14.07
CA SER A 640 -10.62 8.61 14.54
C SER A 640 -9.58 9.60 13.99
N TRP A 641 -10.00 10.57 13.16
CA TRP A 641 -9.14 11.56 12.53
C TRP A 641 -8.57 12.59 13.51
N ARG A 642 -7.32 12.99 13.29
CA ARG A 642 -6.54 13.93 14.11
C ARG A 642 -6.13 15.15 13.30
N VAL A 643 -7.12 15.96 12.93
CA VAL A 643 -6.96 17.21 12.16
C VAL A 643 -7.13 18.45 13.05
N GLN A 644 -7.02 19.66 12.49
CA GLN A 644 -7.17 20.90 13.25
C GLN A 644 -8.64 21.20 13.57
N THR A 645 -9.56 20.95 12.63
CA THR A 645 -11.00 21.03 12.88
C THR A 645 -11.47 19.95 13.84
N ARG A 646 -12.27 20.36 14.83
CA ARG A 646 -12.87 19.43 15.80
C ARG A 646 -13.93 18.56 15.11
N CYS A 647 -13.77 17.24 15.21
CA CYS A 647 -14.77 16.25 14.79
C CYS A 647 -16.19 16.60 15.30
N PRO A 648 -17.21 16.66 14.42
CA PRO A 648 -18.60 16.87 14.81
C PRO A 648 -19.11 15.80 15.78
N THR A 649 -20.06 16.16 16.66
CA THR A 649 -20.68 15.24 17.64
C THR A 649 -21.39 14.06 16.97
N ALA A 650 -22.07 14.30 15.84
CA ALA A 650 -22.72 13.27 15.02
C ALA A 650 -21.75 12.18 14.51
N ILE A 651 -20.46 12.51 14.38
CA ILE A 651 -19.40 11.59 13.94
C ILE A 651 -18.65 11.02 15.16
N ALA A 652 -18.31 11.86 16.14
CA ALA A 652 -17.51 11.49 17.29
C ALA A 652 -18.16 10.44 18.20
N HIS A 653 -19.50 10.35 18.22
CA HIS A 653 -20.26 9.38 19.02
C HIS A 653 -20.88 8.25 18.17
N MET A 654 -20.46 8.08 16.91
CA MET A 654 -21.08 7.14 15.96
C MET A 654 -21.04 5.67 16.45
N GLU A 655 -19.96 5.24 17.09
CA GLU A 655 -19.84 3.89 17.67
C GLU A 655 -20.92 3.64 18.75
N ALA A 656 -21.14 4.61 19.64
CA ALA A 656 -22.19 4.54 20.66
C ALA A 656 -23.60 4.57 20.04
N ARG A 657 -23.86 5.47 19.06
CA ARG A 657 -25.14 5.57 18.35
C ARG A 657 -25.50 4.26 17.63
N ASN A 658 -24.50 3.56 17.07
CA ASN A 658 -24.69 2.25 16.44
C ASN A 658 -25.00 1.15 17.46
N ALA A 659 -24.46 1.22 18.68
CA ALA A 659 -24.71 0.25 19.75
C ALA A 659 -26.13 0.35 20.36
N GLU A 660 -26.81 1.50 20.23
CA GLU A 660 -28.17 1.71 20.75
C GLU A 660 -29.26 0.87 20.03
N ALA A 661 -28.99 0.35 18.84
CA ALA A 661 -29.95 -0.35 17.96
C ALA A 661 -31.27 0.41 17.64
N ARG A 662 -31.35 1.70 18.01
CA ARG A 662 -32.48 2.61 17.75
C ARG A 662 -32.52 2.99 16.26
N GLN A 663 -33.71 3.00 15.68
CA GLN A 663 -33.94 3.47 14.31
C GLN A 663 -33.49 4.93 14.11
N TRP A 664 -33.10 5.26 12.88
CA TRP A 664 -32.71 6.60 12.47
C TRP A 664 -33.92 7.32 11.87
N SER A 665 -34.12 8.60 12.17
CA SER A 665 -35.05 9.45 11.40
C SER A 665 -34.39 9.98 10.13
N GLU A 666 -35.20 10.37 9.14
CA GLU A 666 -34.72 11.04 7.92
C GLU A 666 -33.92 12.32 8.24
N GLU A 667 -34.35 13.09 9.26
CA GLU A 667 -33.64 14.25 9.80
C GLU A 667 -32.24 13.87 10.35
N GLU A 668 -32.14 12.82 11.19
CA GLU A 668 -30.84 12.34 11.70
C GLU A 668 -29.91 11.82 10.58
N MET A 669 -30.47 11.25 9.51
CA MET A 669 -29.70 10.82 8.34
C MET A 669 -29.13 12.02 7.57
N LEU A 670 -29.95 13.04 7.30
CA LEU A 670 -29.53 14.25 6.58
C LEU A 670 -28.51 15.08 7.38
N ASP A 671 -28.69 15.20 8.70
CA ASP A 671 -27.69 15.80 9.61
C ASP A 671 -26.34 15.05 9.55
N LEU A 672 -26.36 13.73 9.39
CA LEU A 672 -25.16 12.92 9.22
C LEU A 672 -24.51 13.14 7.84
N GLU A 673 -25.29 13.20 6.75
CA GLU A 673 -24.77 13.52 5.41
C GLU A 673 -23.99 14.86 5.45
N TRP A 674 -24.60 15.87 6.06
CA TRP A 674 -24.01 17.20 6.21
C TRP A 674 -22.77 17.21 7.12
N ALA A 675 -22.83 16.53 8.27
CA ALA A 675 -21.70 16.43 9.19
C ALA A 675 -20.49 15.76 8.53
N VAL A 676 -20.70 14.69 7.75
CA VAL A 676 -19.65 14.00 6.99
C VAL A 676 -19.10 14.89 5.87
N ALA A 677 -19.94 15.43 5.01
CA ALA A 677 -19.49 16.27 3.89
C ALA A 677 -18.68 17.50 4.36
N ARG A 678 -19.17 18.18 5.41
CA ARG A 678 -18.50 19.35 5.99
C ARG A 678 -17.20 19.00 6.72
N TYR A 679 -17.16 17.90 7.46
CA TYR A 679 -15.92 17.49 8.13
C TYR A 679 -14.86 17.01 7.12
N TYR A 680 -15.27 16.33 6.04
CA TYR A 680 -14.37 15.95 4.94
C TYR A 680 -13.74 17.16 4.26
N THR A 681 -14.56 18.07 3.73
CA THR A 681 -14.08 19.21 2.91
C THR A 681 -13.13 20.12 3.68
N GLN A 682 -13.42 20.37 4.96
CA GLN A 682 -12.54 21.13 5.85
C GLN A 682 -11.25 20.36 6.20
N SER A 683 -11.34 19.07 6.57
CA SER A 683 -10.15 18.24 6.87
C SER A 683 -9.22 18.08 5.67
N PHE A 684 -9.79 17.95 4.47
CA PHE A 684 -9.03 17.85 3.23
C PHE A 684 -8.29 19.15 2.93
N PHE A 685 -8.93 20.31 3.12
CA PHE A 685 -8.25 21.60 2.97
C PHE A 685 -7.12 21.78 3.99
N GLU A 686 -7.34 21.43 5.26
CA GLU A 686 -6.34 21.53 6.32
C GLU A 686 -5.08 20.68 6.04
N LEU A 687 -5.26 19.48 5.47
CA LEU A 687 -4.16 18.55 5.22
C LEU A 687 -3.55 18.62 3.82
N PHE A 688 -4.26 19.07 2.79
CA PHE A 688 -3.77 19.11 1.40
C PHE A 688 -3.72 20.51 0.77
N GLY A 689 -4.36 21.51 1.38
CA GLY A 689 -4.26 22.92 0.96
C GLY A 689 -4.81 23.24 -0.43
N ARG A 690 -5.79 22.45 -0.88
CA ARG A 690 -6.61 22.69 -2.07
C ARG A 690 -8.04 22.23 -1.81
N ALA A 691 -8.96 22.64 -2.66
CA ALA A 691 -10.28 22.02 -2.72
C ALA A 691 -10.15 20.52 -3.06
N ALA A 692 -11.00 19.70 -2.43
CA ALA A 692 -11.20 18.30 -2.80
C ALA A 692 -11.94 18.19 -4.13
N VAL A 693 -11.80 17.04 -4.80
CA VAL A 693 -12.76 16.61 -5.82
C VAL A 693 -13.99 16.06 -5.10
N LEU A 694 -15.17 16.44 -5.57
CA LEU A 694 -16.45 16.09 -4.93
C LEU A 694 -17.16 14.95 -5.69
N PRO A 695 -17.93 14.10 -4.99
CA PRO A 695 -18.75 13.08 -5.64
C PRO A 695 -19.86 13.71 -6.47
N MET A 696 -20.25 13.02 -7.52
CA MET A 696 -21.22 13.45 -8.52
C MET A 696 -22.29 12.38 -8.76
N ARG A 697 -23.44 12.79 -9.29
CA ARG A 697 -24.53 11.88 -9.68
C ARG A 697 -24.80 11.99 -11.19
N LEU A 698 -24.90 10.87 -11.89
CA LEU A 698 -25.47 10.85 -13.25
C LEU A 698 -26.98 10.73 -13.15
N GLU A 699 -27.71 11.64 -13.80
CA GLU A 699 -29.17 11.68 -13.75
C GLU A 699 -29.81 10.95 -14.93
N HIS A 700 -29.18 11.04 -16.11
CA HIS A 700 -29.55 10.27 -17.30
C HIS A 700 -29.19 8.79 -17.14
N ASP A 701 -29.68 7.95 -18.06
CA ASP A 701 -29.36 6.53 -18.09
C ASP A 701 -28.06 6.24 -18.85
N PHE A 702 -27.59 4.99 -18.76
CA PHE A 702 -26.36 4.58 -19.42
C PHE A 702 -26.49 4.62 -20.95
N VAL A 703 -25.38 4.95 -21.60
CA VAL A 703 -25.22 5.08 -23.05
C VAL A 703 -23.84 4.51 -23.37
N ASP A 704 -23.76 3.52 -24.25
CA ASP A 704 -22.48 2.92 -24.64
C ASP A 704 -21.53 3.96 -25.23
N ILE A 705 -20.30 4.02 -24.70
CA ILE A 705 -19.22 4.80 -25.30
C ILE A 705 -18.35 3.85 -26.13
N PRO A 706 -18.33 3.96 -27.47
CA PRO A 706 -17.53 3.07 -28.32
C PRO A 706 -16.07 3.02 -27.88
N ALA A 707 -15.48 1.82 -27.86
CA ALA A 707 -14.07 1.62 -27.58
C ALA A 707 -13.21 2.45 -28.54
N VAL A 708 -12.12 3.04 -28.03
CA VAL A 708 -11.19 3.80 -28.87
C VAL A 708 -10.43 2.81 -29.76
N LYS A 709 -10.31 3.10 -31.06
CA LYS A 709 -9.45 2.32 -31.96
C LYS A 709 -8.02 2.84 -31.87
N ASN A 710 -7.05 1.93 -31.94
CA ASN A 710 -5.65 2.31 -31.95
C ASN A 710 -5.25 2.98 -33.27
N ILE A 711 -4.42 4.00 -33.18
CA ILE A 711 -3.80 4.70 -34.32
C ILE A 711 -2.71 3.80 -34.98
N THR A 712 -2.24 2.78 -34.24
CA THR A 712 -1.24 1.79 -34.66
C THR A 712 -1.82 0.61 -35.48
N GLU A 713 -3.07 0.68 -35.97
CA GLU A 713 -3.54 -0.17 -37.07
C GLU A 713 -3.03 0.37 -38.43
N LYS A 714 -1.76 0.09 -38.74
CA LYS A 714 -1.11 0.28 -40.05
C LYS A 714 -0.24 -0.92 -40.43
#